data_AF-A0A2E7UT56-F1
#
_entry.id   AF-A0A2E7UT56-F1
#
_cell.length_a   1.000
_cell.length_b   1.000
_cell.length_c   1.000
_cell.angle_alpha   90.00
_cell.angle_beta   90.00
_cell.angle_gamma   90.00
#
_symmetry.space_group_name_H-M   'P 1'
#
loop_
_entity.id
_entity.type
_entity.pdbx_description
1 polymer ?
#
loop_
_entity_poly.entity_id
_entity_poly.type
_entity_poly.pdbx_seq_one_letter_code
_entity_poly.pdbx_strand_id
1 'polypeptide(L)'
;MVPVSSRPSVLWLASALVAYASALVACAGPAEKAPVASEATDSASPLAPWSPLTAIASCSPTAANTCDLPTVAAGTWTAYRKDASFPDAIYNEYTDSPSDGGRVHVLATAAASGTLTTVTIDGIDIHTIDTPTAEEPPPLDWAHVWPIEVVAGQPIWVSFHSRSSRWDRAHTARLVVETNSGTAVDTDFTVAESPLQLTSVTTAQGGATRVLFLRNDGTAPLTLDRILLDGIDATDAACIATPTLEPGAVARVTVPLCTAASPGSLWSAIVTTTEGMAAVAGGRMIPESFPIEAWNNTTECPWPGGNDANAEAMSAMGIDTHYLHGGVCNDDACNCDEQTLIETIYGASDSLRTLVTRGVARDLPDTLSTTGIAAFSTGDESDGELFEEDPESPDFGAPKPAIGARESRILWERFPEVPTFNGGMTNGHIGTFAGMADIQGMDVYIGACAPHITQWGEHPPVRMPFDYLRNARNNHMPLPTWLYTQGLSPAWGDQPVASEVTVQAFQAIAAGAKGLMWFQANLERGAEHPGARDAISAANRMVGALREELRIADPTGAAGTSMHRDTTSAGSQSTVLVEQLRSARALHVIAIQLETDVAPTDLECIGSAVPHVFATTQTDLWTRVPADMAVSEVFELTPDGPVDIAVDALGRLDREVHWQEVGLDNTTPVRWWVLTDDPTLRTELSAALSGR
;
A
#
# COMPACT_ATOMS: atom_id res chain seq x y z
N MET A 1 -5.28 47.18 -1.21
CA MET A 1 -3.88 47.54 -0.87
C MET A 1 -3.82 48.03 0.58
N VAL A 2 -3.57 47.11 1.50
CA VAL A 2 -3.14 47.31 2.89
C VAL A 2 -2.15 46.17 3.14
N PRO A 3 -0.92 46.41 3.62
CA PRO A 3 0.07 45.36 3.75
C PRO A 3 -0.18 44.57 5.04
N VAL A 4 -0.39 43.26 4.92
CA VAL A 4 -0.32 42.32 6.04
C VAL A 4 1.15 41.92 6.18
N SER A 5 1.79 42.37 7.24
CA SER A 5 3.16 41.99 7.59
C SER A 5 3.20 41.36 8.99
N SER A 6 4.18 40.45 9.14
CA SER A 6 4.68 39.83 10.36
C SER A 6 3.88 38.68 10.98
N ARG A 7 4.33 37.45 10.67
CA ARG A 7 4.31 36.31 11.60
C ARG A 7 5.15 36.67 12.84
N PRO A 8 4.74 36.32 14.07
CA PRO A 8 5.54 36.61 15.25
C PRO A 8 6.73 35.65 15.33
N SER A 9 7.89 36.21 15.59
CA SER A 9 9.13 35.52 15.88
C SER A 9 9.04 34.73 17.19
N VAL A 10 9.36 33.44 17.09
CA VAL A 10 9.55 32.49 18.19
C VAL A 10 10.80 32.89 18.98
N LEU A 11 10.67 33.83 19.92
CA LEU A 11 11.80 34.18 20.81
C LEU A 11 11.39 34.76 22.18
N TRP A 12 10.15 34.52 22.63
CA TRP A 12 9.66 35.03 23.93
C TRP A 12 9.02 33.96 24.84
N LEU A 13 9.39 32.69 24.68
CA LEU A 13 8.94 31.58 25.55
C LEU A 13 10.08 30.79 26.22
N ALA A 14 11.34 31.22 26.08
CA ALA A 14 12.50 30.52 26.65
C ALA A 14 12.87 30.91 28.10
N SER A 15 12.21 31.89 28.71
CA SER A 15 12.61 32.41 30.03
C SER A 15 11.61 32.12 31.17
N ALA A 16 10.47 31.50 30.88
CA ALA A 16 9.42 31.21 31.86
C ALA A 16 9.32 29.72 32.27
N LEU A 17 9.97 28.80 31.55
CA LEU A 17 9.87 27.35 31.79
C LEU A 17 10.98 26.76 32.67
N VAL A 18 12.05 27.50 32.96
CA VAL A 18 13.15 27.05 33.85
C VAL A 18 12.78 27.10 35.34
N ALA A 19 11.66 27.74 35.71
CA ALA A 19 11.24 27.87 37.11
C ALA A 19 10.24 26.80 37.59
N TYR A 20 9.72 25.93 36.71
CA TYR A 20 8.72 24.91 37.09
C TYR A 20 9.29 23.48 37.17
N ALA A 21 10.48 23.22 36.61
CA ALA A 21 11.08 21.89 36.55
C ALA A 21 11.84 21.46 37.83
N SER A 22 11.95 22.31 38.85
CA SER A 22 12.73 22.03 40.06
C SER A 22 11.90 21.59 41.28
N ALA A 23 10.61 21.28 41.12
CA ALA A 23 9.70 21.00 42.24
C ALA A 23 9.05 19.59 42.25
N LEU A 24 9.45 18.65 41.39
CA LEU A 24 8.86 17.30 41.33
C LEU A 24 9.85 16.14 41.51
N VAL A 25 11.06 16.39 42.01
CA VAL A 25 12.01 15.34 42.39
C VAL A 25 12.08 15.19 43.91
N ALA A 26 11.04 14.62 44.52
CA ALA A 26 11.10 14.05 45.87
C ALA A 26 9.80 13.31 46.24
N CYS A 27 9.49 12.18 45.60
CA CYS A 27 8.64 11.10 46.15
C CYS A 27 8.59 9.90 45.18
N ALA A 28 9.69 9.18 45.02
CA ALA A 28 9.67 7.82 44.47
C ALA A 28 10.62 6.97 45.30
N GLY A 29 10.05 6.25 46.27
CA GLY A 29 10.78 5.21 46.99
C GLY A 29 10.92 3.97 46.09
N PRO A 30 11.98 3.16 46.26
CA PRO A 30 12.14 1.93 45.50
C PRO A 30 11.05 0.92 45.91
N ALA A 31 10.17 0.56 44.97
CA ALA A 31 9.25 -0.56 45.14
C ALA A 31 10.03 -1.86 44.90
N GLU A 32 10.47 -2.49 45.98
CA GLU A 32 11.06 -3.82 45.99
C GLU A 32 9.96 -4.85 45.67
N LYS A 33 9.84 -5.25 44.39
CA LYS A 33 8.94 -6.35 43.99
C LYS A 33 9.50 -7.66 44.54
N ALA A 34 8.73 -8.30 45.41
CA ALA A 34 9.02 -9.64 45.93
C ALA A 34 9.10 -10.66 44.78
N PRO A 35 10.00 -11.66 44.86
CA PRO A 35 10.09 -12.72 43.86
C PRO A 35 8.81 -13.56 43.88
N VAL A 36 8.11 -13.58 42.75
CA VAL A 36 7.01 -14.51 42.52
C VAL A 36 7.61 -15.91 42.42
N ALA A 37 7.25 -16.78 43.37
CA ALA A 37 7.64 -18.17 43.35
C ALA A 37 7.04 -18.86 42.11
N SER A 38 7.89 -19.47 41.29
CA SER A 38 7.46 -20.29 40.16
C SER A 38 6.79 -21.56 40.70
N GLU A 39 5.46 -21.54 40.75
CA GLU A 39 4.69 -22.77 40.95
C GLU A 39 4.80 -23.68 39.73
N ALA A 40 4.66 -24.96 40.01
CA ALA A 40 5.09 -26.09 39.20
C ALA A 40 4.58 -26.03 37.76
N THR A 41 5.48 -26.37 36.83
CA THR A 41 5.17 -26.75 35.46
C THR A 41 4.25 -27.97 35.48
N ASP A 42 2.95 -27.73 35.42
CA ASP A 42 2.00 -28.74 35.00
C ASP A 42 2.48 -29.25 33.63
N SER A 43 2.70 -30.55 33.54
CA SER A 43 3.12 -31.20 32.30
C SER A 43 2.00 -31.03 31.28
N ALA A 44 2.12 -30.00 30.44
CA ALA A 44 1.23 -29.77 29.30
C ALA A 44 1.07 -31.09 28.56
N SER A 45 -0.18 -31.54 28.41
CA SER A 45 -0.48 -32.76 27.67
C SER A 45 0.07 -32.60 26.25
N PRO A 46 0.67 -33.64 25.65
CA PRO A 46 1.21 -33.54 24.30
C PRO A 46 0.11 -33.08 23.35
N LEU A 47 0.43 -32.02 22.62
CA LEU A 47 -0.50 -31.30 21.77
C LEU A 47 -0.97 -32.20 20.64
N ALA A 48 -2.25 -32.11 20.29
CA ALA A 48 -2.79 -32.85 19.17
C ALA A 48 -2.17 -32.31 17.87
N PRO A 49 -1.66 -33.16 16.97
CA PRO A 49 -1.12 -32.70 15.70
C PRO A 49 -2.20 -32.02 14.85
N TRP A 50 -1.78 -31.02 14.05
CA TRP A 50 -2.66 -30.37 13.08
C TRP A 50 -3.34 -31.43 12.17
N SER A 51 -4.66 -31.36 12.08
CA SER A 51 -5.43 -32.17 11.13
C SER A 51 -5.77 -31.32 9.89
N PRO A 52 -5.44 -31.75 8.67
CA PRO A 52 -5.74 -30.97 7.47
C PRO A 52 -7.20 -30.51 7.36
N LEU A 53 -7.42 -29.29 6.85
CA LEU A 53 -8.72 -28.78 6.45
C LEU A 53 -8.89 -28.98 4.94
N THR A 54 -9.94 -29.66 4.52
CA THR A 54 -10.29 -29.76 3.10
C THR A 54 -10.99 -28.49 2.65
N ALA A 55 -10.75 -28.04 1.42
CA ALA A 55 -11.62 -27.06 0.79
C ALA A 55 -13.04 -27.64 0.70
N ILE A 56 -14.06 -26.82 1.00
CA ILE A 56 -15.47 -27.20 0.90
C ILE A 56 -16.15 -26.58 -0.33
N ALA A 57 -15.47 -25.64 -0.97
CA ALA A 57 -15.74 -25.16 -2.31
C ALA A 57 -14.47 -25.32 -3.15
N SER A 58 -14.60 -25.47 -4.45
CA SER A 58 -13.47 -25.46 -5.36
C SER A 58 -13.95 -25.02 -6.72
N CYS A 59 -13.11 -24.28 -7.43
CA CYS A 59 -13.29 -24.03 -8.84
C CYS A 59 -12.03 -24.48 -9.57
N SER A 60 -12.16 -24.71 -10.86
CA SER A 60 -11.03 -24.70 -11.77
C SER A 60 -11.46 -23.79 -12.92
N PRO A 61 -10.55 -22.97 -13.47
CA PRO A 61 -10.84 -22.31 -14.74
C PRO A 61 -11.37 -23.36 -15.71
N THR A 62 -12.52 -23.11 -16.32
CA THR A 62 -13.04 -24.09 -17.28
C THR A 62 -12.06 -24.22 -18.44
N ALA A 63 -12.08 -25.35 -19.14
CA ALA A 63 -11.24 -25.55 -20.33
C ALA A 63 -11.62 -24.62 -21.50
N ALA A 64 -12.55 -23.68 -21.31
CA ALA A 64 -12.82 -22.64 -22.28
C ALA A 64 -11.54 -21.82 -22.46
N ASN A 65 -10.99 -21.88 -23.66
CA ASN A 65 -9.89 -21.03 -24.05
C ASN A 65 -10.38 -19.59 -24.05
N THR A 66 -9.80 -18.73 -23.19
CA THR A 66 -10.19 -17.32 -23.06
C THR A 66 -10.16 -16.58 -24.41
N CYS A 67 -9.35 -17.05 -25.37
CA CYS A 67 -9.31 -16.52 -26.73
C CYS A 67 -10.59 -16.73 -27.56
N ASP A 68 -11.41 -17.71 -27.20
CA ASP A 68 -12.64 -18.06 -27.91
C ASP A 68 -13.89 -17.44 -27.25
N LEU A 69 -13.71 -16.68 -26.17
CA LEU A 69 -14.81 -16.04 -25.44
C LEU A 69 -15.34 -14.82 -26.20
N PRO A 70 -16.65 -14.53 -26.08
CA PRO A 70 -17.25 -13.43 -26.81
C PRO A 70 -16.74 -12.08 -26.30
N THR A 71 -16.43 -11.19 -27.24
CA THR A 71 -16.28 -9.76 -26.96
C THR A 71 -17.63 -9.20 -26.52
N VAL A 72 -17.63 -8.35 -25.49
CA VAL A 72 -18.85 -7.73 -25.00
C VAL A 72 -19.31 -6.66 -25.99
N ALA A 73 -20.63 -6.49 -26.13
CA ALA A 73 -21.18 -5.35 -26.85
C ALA A 73 -20.70 -4.03 -26.23
N ALA A 74 -20.63 -2.98 -27.04
CA ALA A 74 -20.26 -1.66 -26.58
C ALA A 74 -21.12 -1.23 -25.38
N GLY A 75 -20.46 -0.73 -24.33
CA GLY A 75 -21.12 -0.28 -23.11
C GLY A 75 -20.27 0.71 -22.34
N THR A 76 -20.88 1.26 -21.28
CA THR A 76 -20.25 2.18 -20.34
C THR A 76 -20.52 1.66 -18.93
N TRP A 77 -19.46 1.59 -18.12
CA TRP A 77 -19.51 1.13 -16.75
C TRP A 77 -18.76 2.11 -15.86
N THR A 78 -19.24 2.29 -14.63
CA THR A 78 -18.64 3.24 -13.70
C THR A 78 -18.54 2.73 -12.29
N ALA A 79 -17.55 3.28 -11.58
CA ALA A 79 -17.48 3.23 -10.13
C ALA A 79 -17.22 4.63 -9.60
N TYR A 80 -17.97 5.03 -8.58
CA TYR A 80 -17.69 6.21 -7.77
C TYR A 80 -17.29 5.75 -6.37
N ARG A 81 -16.24 6.37 -5.81
CA ARG A 81 -15.77 6.11 -4.45
C ARG A 81 -15.50 7.44 -3.75
N LYS A 82 -15.99 7.56 -2.52
CA LYS A 82 -15.64 8.66 -1.61
C LYS A 82 -14.23 8.48 -1.08
N ASP A 83 -13.59 9.60 -0.78
CA ASP A 83 -12.35 9.62 -0.02
C ASP A 83 -12.61 9.03 1.37
N ALA A 84 -11.67 8.22 1.83
CA ALA A 84 -11.62 7.72 3.19
C ALA A 84 -10.57 8.50 3.99
N SER A 85 -10.92 8.89 5.20
CA SER A 85 -9.98 9.40 6.20
C SER A 85 -10.44 9.01 7.59
N PHE A 86 -9.50 8.90 8.51
CA PHE A 86 -9.80 8.85 9.93
C PHE A 86 -10.19 10.25 10.45
N PRO A 87 -11.15 10.35 11.38
CA PRO A 87 -11.56 11.64 11.94
C PRO A 87 -10.48 12.25 12.85
N ASP A 88 -10.50 13.58 12.99
CA ASP A 88 -9.58 14.34 13.86
C ASP A 88 -9.59 13.91 15.32
N ALA A 89 -10.70 13.31 15.77
CA ALA A 89 -10.81 12.73 17.11
C ALA A 89 -9.91 11.50 17.33
N ILE A 90 -9.41 10.89 16.26
CA ILE A 90 -8.42 9.80 16.29
C ILE A 90 -7.04 10.34 15.93
N TYR A 91 -6.94 11.12 14.84
CA TYR A 91 -5.69 11.72 14.39
C TYR A 91 -5.89 13.19 14.07
N ASN A 92 -5.53 14.05 15.01
CA ASN A 92 -5.67 15.49 14.88
C ASN A 92 -4.51 16.04 14.04
N GLU A 93 -4.71 16.13 12.73
CA GLU A 93 -3.75 16.71 11.78
C GLU A 93 -3.97 18.23 11.62
N TYR A 94 -2.98 18.91 11.04
CA TYR A 94 -3.11 20.33 10.66
C TYR A 94 -3.89 20.52 9.34
N THR A 95 -4.47 19.46 8.78
CA THR A 95 -5.15 19.47 7.48
C THR A 95 -6.63 19.17 7.62
N ASP A 96 -7.46 19.78 6.77
CA ASP A 96 -8.88 19.49 6.71
C ASP A 96 -9.11 18.33 5.72
N SER A 97 -9.72 17.24 6.20
CA SER A 97 -10.12 16.13 5.31
C SER A 97 -11.15 16.61 4.28
N PRO A 98 -10.97 16.36 2.98
CA PRO A 98 -12.00 16.59 1.98
C PRO A 98 -13.25 15.76 2.33
N SER A 99 -14.38 16.42 2.51
CA SER A 99 -15.67 15.76 2.80
C SER A 99 -16.54 15.60 1.56
N ASP A 100 -16.27 16.40 0.53
CA ASP A 100 -17.05 16.48 -0.70
C ASP A 100 -16.35 15.77 -1.86
N GLY A 101 -17.15 15.17 -2.74
CA GLY A 101 -16.68 14.51 -3.95
C GLY A 101 -15.85 13.24 -3.72
N GLY A 102 -15.08 12.82 -4.72
CA GLY A 102 -14.32 11.58 -4.69
C GLY A 102 -13.79 11.16 -6.05
N ARG A 103 -13.36 9.90 -6.15
CA ARG A 103 -12.79 9.31 -7.36
C ARG A 103 -13.83 8.60 -8.20
N VAL A 104 -13.76 8.79 -9.51
CA VAL A 104 -14.59 8.12 -10.49
C VAL A 104 -13.71 7.34 -11.48
N HIS A 105 -14.04 6.07 -11.71
CA HIS A 105 -13.57 5.31 -12.86
C HIS A 105 -14.71 5.17 -13.87
N VAL A 106 -14.43 5.44 -15.14
CA VAL A 106 -15.30 5.17 -16.28
C VAL A 106 -14.58 4.22 -17.23
N LEU A 107 -15.19 3.08 -17.50
CA LEU A 107 -14.80 2.18 -18.56
C LEU A 107 -15.82 2.26 -19.68
N ALA A 108 -15.37 2.45 -20.91
CA ALA A 108 -16.22 2.45 -22.08
C ALA A 108 -15.59 1.63 -23.20
N THR A 109 -16.40 1.23 -24.20
CA THR A 109 -15.89 0.66 -25.44
C THR A 109 -15.78 1.73 -26.50
N ALA A 110 -14.59 1.90 -27.10
CA ALA A 110 -14.38 2.93 -28.10
C ALA A 110 -15.17 2.66 -29.40
N ALA A 111 -15.86 3.68 -29.90
CA ALA A 111 -16.60 3.64 -31.17
C ALA A 111 -15.73 3.98 -32.40
N ALA A 112 -14.62 4.67 -32.18
CA ALA A 112 -13.67 5.09 -33.21
C ALA A 112 -12.24 4.79 -32.76
N SER A 113 -11.36 4.49 -33.72
CA SER A 113 -9.91 4.39 -33.48
C SER A 113 -9.25 5.74 -33.74
N GLY A 114 -8.10 6.00 -33.12
CA GLY A 114 -7.28 7.18 -33.39
C GLY A 114 -6.53 7.66 -32.17
N THR A 115 -5.67 8.67 -32.37
CA THR A 115 -4.98 9.35 -31.27
C THR A 115 -5.96 10.29 -30.57
N LEU A 116 -6.00 10.23 -29.25
CA LEU A 116 -6.76 11.14 -28.39
C LEU A 116 -6.47 12.61 -28.73
N THR A 117 -7.52 13.43 -28.83
CA THR A 117 -7.38 14.89 -29.02
C THR A 117 -8.03 15.70 -27.93
N THR A 118 -9.14 15.22 -27.36
CA THR A 118 -9.89 15.95 -26.33
C THR A 118 -10.66 14.96 -25.46
N VAL A 119 -10.68 15.22 -24.15
CA VAL A 119 -11.56 14.50 -23.22
C VAL A 119 -12.30 15.52 -22.39
N THR A 120 -13.64 15.42 -22.37
CA THR A 120 -14.45 16.29 -21.54
C THR A 120 -15.36 15.51 -20.58
N ILE A 121 -15.49 16.03 -19.36
CA ILE A 121 -16.39 15.53 -18.33
C ILE A 121 -17.38 16.66 -18.01
N ASP A 122 -18.66 16.46 -18.32
CA ASP A 122 -19.68 17.53 -18.28
C ASP A 122 -19.27 18.80 -19.03
N GLY A 123 -18.58 18.63 -20.16
CA GLY A 123 -18.09 19.73 -20.99
C GLY A 123 -16.83 20.43 -20.47
N ILE A 124 -16.27 20.01 -19.34
CA ILE A 124 -14.98 20.46 -18.84
C ILE A 124 -13.89 19.62 -19.50
N ASP A 125 -13.01 20.26 -20.27
CA ASP A 125 -11.81 19.60 -20.81
C ASP A 125 -10.83 19.27 -19.68
N ILE A 126 -10.42 18.00 -19.60
CA ILE A 126 -9.52 17.53 -18.54
C ILE A 126 -8.16 18.22 -18.58
N HIS A 127 -7.73 18.79 -19.71
CA HIS A 127 -6.46 19.51 -19.81
C HIS A 127 -6.52 20.92 -19.22
N THR A 128 -7.71 21.45 -18.94
CA THR A 128 -7.86 22.78 -18.31
C THR A 128 -7.34 22.80 -16.87
N ILE A 129 -7.24 21.63 -16.22
CA ILE A 129 -6.68 21.49 -14.87
C ILE A 129 -5.16 21.73 -14.84
N ASP A 130 -4.48 21.54 -15.97
CA ASP A 130 -3.03 21.68 -16.08
C ASP A 130 -2.61 23.16 -16.17
N THR A 131 -3.56 24.08 -16.39
CA THR A 131 -3.34 25.53 -16.51
C THR A 131 -4.43 26.30 -15.76
N PRO A 132 -4.50 26.19 -14.42
CA PRO A 132 -5.51 26.88 -13.63
C PRO A 132 -5.40 28.40 -13.78
N THR A 133 -6.52 29.10 -13.68
CA THR A 133 -6.53 30.54 -13.43
C THR A 133 -6.65 30.77 -11.92
N ALA A 134 -6.02 31.83 -11.40
CA ALA A 134 -6.04 32.13 -9.97
C ALA A 134 -7.43 32.51 -9.41
N GLU A 135 -8.47 32.60 -10.24
CA GLU A 135 -9.78 33.13 -9.87
C GLU A 135 -10.77 32.04 -9.39
N GLU A 136 -10.63 30.78 -9.82
CA GLU A 136 -11.50 29.67 -9.40
C GLU A 136 -10.72 28.35 -9.32
N PRO A 137 -10.87 27.55 -8.24
CA PRO A 137 -10.25 26.23 -8.17
C PRO A 137 -10.79 25.34 -9.30
N PRO A 138 -9.95 24.51 -9.93
CA PRO A 138 -10.39 23.67 -11.03
C PRO A 138 -11.48 22.70 -10.56
N PRO A 139 -12.44 22.37 -11.43
CA PRO A 139 -13.56 21.50 -11.07
C PRO A 139 -13.15 20.03 -10.85
N LEU A 140 -11.93 19.66 -11.23
CA LEU A 140 -11.32 18.35 -11.01
C LEU A 140 -9.94 18.56 -10.35
N ASP A 141 -9.53 17.65 -9.48
CA ASP A 141 -8.20 17.69 -8.86
C ASP A 141 -7.16 17.01 -9.76
N TRP A 142 -7.54 15.96 -10.49
CA TRP A 142 -6.74 15.32 -11.52
C TRP A 142 -7.62 14.46 -12.44
N ALA A 143 -7.11 14.10 -13.61
CA ALA A 143 -7.75 13.19 -14.55
C ALA A 143 -6.75 12.41 -15.42
N HIS A 144 -7.14 11.22 -15.84
CA HIS A 144 -6.40 10.28 -16.67
C HIS A 144 -7.30 9.68 -17.74
N VAL A 145 -6.70 9.38 -18.89
CA VAL A 145 -7.31 8.59 -19.96
C VAL A 145 -6.26 7.64 -20.53
N TRP A 146 -6.63 6.38 -20.76
CA TRP A 146 -5.74 5.37 -21.32
C TRP A 146 -6.50 4.30 -22.12
N PRO A 147 -5.96 3.80 -23.24
CA PRO A 147 -4.73 4.25 -23.92
C PRO A 147 -4.92 5.59 -24.65
N ILE A 148 -3.80 6.26 -24.98
CA ILE A 148 -3.81 7.47 -25.82
C ILE A 148 -4.11 7.14 -27.29
N GLU A 149 -3.60 6.00 -27.77
CA GLU A 149 -3.94 5.42 -29.06
C GLU A 149 -5.13 4.48 -28.90
N VAL A 150 -6.32 4.96 -29.27
CA VAL A 150 -7.58 4.26 -29.07
C VAL A 150 -7.87 3.36 -30.29
N VAL A 151 -8.45 2.18 -30.04
CA VAL A 151 -8.88 1.24 -31.08
C VAL A 151 -10.37 0.98 -30.95
N ALA A 152 -11.15 1.18 -32.01
CA ALA A 152 -12.57 0.90 -32.03
C ALA A 152 -12.86 -0.56 -31.63
N GLY A 153 -13.82 -0.75 -30.72
CA GLY A 153 -14.19 -2.04 -30.13
C GLY A 153 -13.33 -2.45 -28.93
N GLN A 154 -12.25 -1.74 -28.61
CA GLN A 154 -11.43 -2.00 -27.42
C GLN A 154 -11.88 -1.12 -26.25
N PRO A 155 -11.60 -1.53 -24.99
CA PRO A 155 -11.87 -0.71 -23.84
C PRO A 155 -11.01 0.56 -23.80
N ILE A 156 -11.58 1.61 -23.24
CA ILE A 156 -10.90 2.85 -22.84
C ILE A 156 -11.24 3.12 -21.38
N TRP A 157 -10.24 3.54 -20.62
CA TRP A 157 -10.35 3.89 -19.22
C TRP A 157 -10.18 5.39 -19.05
N VAL A 158 -11.12 6.02 -18.35
CA VAL A 158 -11.02 7.39 -17.86
C VAL A 158 -11.14 7.35 -16.34
N SER A 159 -10.23 8.00 -15.63
CA SER A 159 -10.29 8.16 -14.17
C SER A 159 -10.09 9.59 -13.80
N PHE A 160 -10.79 10.08 -12.78
CA PHE A 160 -10.58 11.41 -12.27
C PHE A 160 -10.96 11.52 -10.80
N HIS A 161 -10.49 12.58 -10.16
CA HIS A 161 -10.91 12.98 -8.83
C HIS A 161 -11.47 14.39 -8.86
N SER A 162 -12.41 14.67 -7.96
CA SER A 162 -12.92 16.01 -7.73
C SER A 162 -13.43 16.13 -6.32
N ARG A 163 -13.02 17.16 -5.60
CA ARG A 163 -13.57 17.57 -4.30
C ARG A 163 -14.86 18.39 -4.39
N SER A 164 -15.53 18.40 -5.56
CA SER A 164 -16.78 19.15 -5.74
C SER A 164 -17.98 18.39 -5.16
N SER A 165 -18.73 19.03 -4.26
CA SER A 165 -20.01 18.51 -3.71
C SER A 165 -21.10 18.25 -4.75
N ARG A 166 -20.84 18.57 -6.03
CA ARG A 166 -21.70 18.16 -7.14
C ARG A 166 -21.71 16.64 -7.29
N TRP A 167 -20.59 15.96 -7.07
CA TRP A 167 -20.46 14.52 -7.27
C TRP A 167 -21.21 13.71 -6.21
N ASP A 168 -21.37 14.25 -5.00
CA ASP A 168 -22.17 13.63 -3.94
C ASP A 168 -23.68 13.62 -4.23
N ARG A 169 -24.12 14.48 -5.16
CA ARG A 169 -25.53 14.66 -5.52
C ARG A 169 -25.83 14.28 -6.96
N ALA A 170 -24.81 14.15 -7.80
CA ALA A 170 -24.96 13.74 -9.17
C ALA A 170 -25.42 12.29 -9.22
N HIS A 171 -26.41 12.00 -10.07
CA HIS A 171 -26.77 10.63 -10.42
C HIS A 171 -26.16 10.22 -11.75
N THR A 172 -25.90 11.20 -12.61
CA THR A 172 -25.33 11.01 -13.95
C THR A 172 -24.41 12.17 -14.30
N ALA A 173 -23.39 11.88 -15.10
CA ALA A 173 -22.54 12.87 -15.76
C ALA A 173 -22.25 12.41 -17.20
N ARG A 174 -21.73 13.29 -18.05
CA ARG A 174 -21.41 12.98 -19.45
C ARG A 174 -19.91 12.91 -19.68
N LEU A 175 -19.47 11.88 -20.39
CA LEU A 175 -18.10 11.71 -20.87
C LEU A 175 -18.08 11.81 -22.40
N VAL A 176 -17.21 12.67 -22.92
CA VAL A 176 -16.87 12.72 -24.35
C VAL A 176 -15.38 12.53 -24.53
N VAL A 177 -14.99 11.57 -25.37
CA VAL A 177 -13.60 11.33 -25.79
C VAL A 177 -13.53 11.47 -27.31
N GLU A 178 -12.75 12.45 -27.76
CA GLU A 178 -12.49 12.70 -29.18
C GLU A 178 -11.10 12.21 -29.57
N THR A 179 -11.02 11.71 -30.80
CA THR A 179 -9.77 11.34 -31.47
C THR A 179 -9.64 12.11 -32.77
N ASN A 180 -8.45 12.09 -33.36
CA ASN A 180 -8.19 12.66 -34.68
C ASN A 180 -9.03 12.04 -35.83
N SER A 181 -9.72 10.94 -35.59
CA SER A 181 -10.53 10.21 -36.58
C SER A 181 -12.02 10.16 -36.23
N GLY A 182 -12.45 10.80 -35.14
CA GLY A 182 -13.84 10.89 -34.72
C GLY A 182 -14.03 10.73 -33.21
N THR A 183 -15.30 10.71 -32.78
CA THR A 183 -15.68 10.54 -31.38
C THR A 183 -15.55 9.08 -30.96
N ALA A 184 -14.62 8.77 -30.05
CA ALA A 184 -14.44 7.43 -29.50
C ALA A 184 -15.46 7.11 -28.42
N VAL A 185 -15.82 8.08 -27.58
CA VAL A 185 -16.84 7.91 -26.53
C VAL A 185 -17.72 9.16 -26.50
N ASP A 186 -19.04 8.98 -26.46
CA ASP A 186 -20.01 10.02 -26.12
C ASP A 186 -21.16 9.35 -25.38
N THR A 187 -21.11 9.40 -24.06
CA THR A 187 -22.01 8.63 -23.20
C THR A 187 -22.31 9.38 -21.91
N ASP A 188 -23.52 9.18 -21.40
CA ASP A 188 -23.81 9.44 -20.00
C ASP A 188 -23.30 8.25 -19.16
N PHE A 189 -22.94 8.53 -17.92
CA PHE A 189 -22.46 7.53 -16.97
C PHE A 189 -23.01 7.79 -15.57
N THR A 190 -23.20 6.72 -14.79
CA THR A 190 -23.79 6.81 -13.45
C THR A 190 -22.76 7.18 -12.40
N VAL A 191 -23.15 8.02 -11.45
CA VAL A 191 -22.37 8.36 -10.26
C VAL A 191 -23.08 7.73 -9.07
N ALA A 192 -22.58 6.59 -8.62
CA ALA A 192 -23.13 5.87 -7.47
C ALA A 192 -22.04 5.02 -6.80
N GLU A 193 -22.03 5.03 -5.48
CA GLU A 193 -21.24 4.10 -4.69
C GLU A 193 -21.79 2.68 -4.85
N SER A 194 -20.91 1.70 -4.94
CA SER A 194 -21.26 0.28 -5.00
C SER A 194 -20.89 -0.41 -3.70
N PRO A 195 -21.75 -1.24 -3.10
CA PRO A 195 -21.34 -2.08 -1.98
C PRO A 195 -20.35 -3.18 -2.40
N LEU A 196 -20.27 -3.51 -3.70
CA LEU A 196 -19.25 -4.41 -4.21
C LEU A 196 -18.00 -3.61 -4.57
N GLN A 197 -16.90 -3.88 -3.87
CA GLN A 197 -15.62 -3.21 -4.08
C GLN A 197 -14.63 -4.14 -4.75
N LEU A 198 -14.01 -3.69 -5.84
CA LEU A 198 -12.74 -4.26 -6.33
C LEU A 198 -11.63 -3.71 -5.44
N THR A 199 -11.00 -4.59 -4.65
CA THR A 199 -9.99 -4.20 -3.66
C THR A 199 -8.56 -4.37 -4.16
N SER A 200 -8.34 -5.31 -5.09
CA SER A 200 -7.05 -5.47 -5.78
C SER A 200 -7.27 -6.08 -7.16
N VAL A 201 -6.51 -5.60 -8.14
CA VAL A 201 -6.39 -6.22 -9.48
C VAL A 201 -4.91 -6.34 -9.81
N THR A 202 -4.45 -7.56 -10.07
CA THR A 202 -3.06 -7.84 -10.42
C THR A 202 -2.98 -9.02 -11.38
N THR A 203 -1.78 -9.40 -11.79
CA THR A 203 -1.54 -10.62 -12.57
C THR A 203 -0.65 -11.61 -11.84
N ALA A 204 -0.64 -12.84 -12.32
CA ALA A 204 0.27 -13.87 -11.90
C ALA A 204 0.78 -14.64 -13.13
N GLN A 205 1.85 -15.41 -12.93
CA GLN A 205 2.44 -16.28 -13.94
C GLN A 205 2.94 -15.49 -15.17
N GLY A 206 3.58 -14.34 -14.92
CA GLY A 206 4.16 -13.52 -15.99
C GLY A 206 3.08 -12.90 -16.88
N GLY A 207 1.98 -12.43 -16.29
CA GLY A 207 0.87 -11.81 -16.99
C GLY A 207 -0.17 -12.79 -17.54
N ALA A 208 0.04 -14.11 -17.45
CA ALA A 208 -0.86 -15.10 -18.04
C ALA A 208 -2.18 -15.29 -17.28
N THR A 209 -2.25 -14.89 -16.02
CA THR A 209 -3.47 -14.99 -15.19
C THR A 209 -3.81 -13.65 -14.57
N ARG A 210 -5.08 -13.25 -14.63
CA ARG A 210 -5.63 -12.12 -13.87
C ARG A 210 -6.09 -12.60 -12.49
N VAL A 211 -5.74 -11.86 -11.44
CA VAL A 211 -6.21 -12.08 -10.07
C VAL A 211 -7.00 -10.85 -9.62
N LEU A 212 -8.22 -11.07 -9.15
CA LEU A 212 -9.12 -10.03 -8.65
C LEU A 212 -9.48 -10.35 -7.20
N PHE A 213 -9.53 -9.33 -6.36
CA PHE A 213 -10.15 -9.40 -5.04
C PHE A 213 -11.39 -8.51 -5.00
N LEU A 214 -12.47 -9.10 -4.50
CA LEU A 214 -13.79 -8.48 -4.40
C LEU A 214 -14.22 -8.52 -2.94
N ARG A 215 -14.72 -7.40 -2.42
CA ARG A 215 -15.28 -7.31 -1.06
C ARG A 215 -16.71 -6.81 -1.11
N ASN A 216 -17.57 -7.41 -0.29
CA ASN A 216 -18.92 -6.91 -0.08
C ASN A 216 -18.95 -6.02 1.16
N ASP A 217 -18.94 -4.70 0.96
CA ASP A 217 -19.05 -3.69 2.02
C ASP A 217 -20.50 -3.33 2.35
N GLY A 218 -21.46 -3.98 1.68
CA GLY A 218 -22.87 -3.85 1.95
C GLY A 218 -23.33 -4.64 3.19
N THR A 219 -24.63 -4.53 3.47
CA THR A 219 -25.28 -5.20 4.60
C THR A 219 -26.07 -6.45 4.21
N ALA A 220 -26.14 -6.75 2.91
CA ALA A 220 -26.83 -7.91 2.36
C ALA A 220 -25.85 -8.76 1.53
N PRO A 221 -26.07 -10.09 1.42
CA PRO A 221 -25.29 -10.93 0.52
C PRO A 221 -25.40 -10.46 -0.93
N LEU A 222 -24.32 -10.59 -1.70
CA LEU A 222 -24.26 -10.25 -3.13
C LEU A 222 -23.84 -11.48 -3.93
N THR A 223 -24.52 -11.79 -5.03
CA THR A 223 -24.15 -12.93 -5.89
C THR A 223 -23.51 -12.46 -7.18
N LEU A 224 -22.23 -12.78 -7.38
CA LEU A 224 -21.47 -12.50 -8.59
C LEU A 224 -22.15 -13.18 -9.79
N ASP A 225 -22.40 -12.40 -10.84
CA ASP A 225 -23.15 -12.80 -12.03
C ASP A 225 -22.27 -12.84 -13.27
N ARG A 226 -21.50 -11.77 -13.50
CA ARG A 226 -20.73 -11.60 -14.73
C ARG A 226 -19.36 -10.98 -14.45
N ILE A 227 -18.35 -11.43 -15.20
CA ILE A 227 -16.98 -10.92 -15.11
C ILE A 227 -16.51 -10.54 -16.51
N LEU A 228 -16.26 -9.26 -16.72
CA LEU A 228 -15.72 -8.72 -17.96
C LEU A 228 -14.29 -8.26 -17.73
N LEU A 229 -13.37 -8.80 -18.52
CA LEU A 229 -11.96 -8.44 -18.49
C LEU A 229 -11.53 -8.03 -19.89
N ASP A 230 -10.94 -6.85 -20.01
CA ASP A 230 -10.28 -6.41 -21.24
C ASP A 230 -11.21 -6.47 -22.48
N GLY A 231 -12.49 -6.14 -22.27
CA GLY A 231 -13.55 -6.17 -23.31
C GLY A 231 -14.13 -7.56 -23.62
N ILE A 232 -13.72 -8.60 -22.90
CA ILE A 232 -14.15 -10.00 -23.09
C ILE A 232 -15.04 -10.43 -21.92
N ASP A 233 -16.09 -11.20 -22.20
CA ASP A 233 -16.87 -11.87 -21.16
C ASP A 233 -16.13 -13.10 -20.64
N ALA A 234 -15.43 -12.92 -19.53
CA ALA A 234 -14.58 -13.91 -18.89
C ALA A 234 -15.32 -14.80 -17.88
N THR A 235 -16.64 -14.66 -17.76
CA THR A 235 -17.45 -15.34 -16.72
C THR A 235 -17.24 -16.84 -16.72
N ASP A 236 -17.29 -17.48 -17.89
CA ASP A 236 -17.14 -18.94 -18.01
C ASP A 236 -15.70 -19.42 -17.76
N ALA A 237 -14.69 -18.58 -17.99
CA ALA A 237 -13.28 -18.92 -17.72
C ALA A 237 -12.86 -18.61 -16.28
N ALA A 238 -13.65 -17.81 -15.55
CA ALA A 238 -13.32 -17.38 -14.21
C ALA A 238 -13.45 -18.53 -13.19
N CYS A 239 -12.44 -18.66 -12.34
CA CYS A 239 -12.51 -19.50 -11.16
C CYS A 239 -13.12 -18.67 -10.01
N ILE A 240 -14.41 -18.91 -9.72
CA ILE A 240 -15.13 -18.31 -8.61
C ILE A 240 -15.66 -19.44 -7.72
N ALA A 241 -14.94 -19.77 -6.67
CA ALA A 241 -15.34 -20.91 -5.85
C ALA A 241 -16.58 -20.64 -4.98
N THR A 242 -16.76 -19.38 -4.54
CA THR A 242 -17.96 -18.96 -3.79
C THR A 242 -18.53 -17.69 -4.45
N PRO A 243 -19.52 -17.81 -5.34
CA PRO A 243 -20.07 -16.66 -6.07
C PRO A 243 -20.95 -15.76 -5.20
N THR A 244 -21.44 -16.23 -4.05
CA THR A 244 -22.20 -15.40 -3.10
C THR A 244 -21.27 -14.87 -2.01
N LEU A 245 -21.17 -13.55 -1.89
CA LEU A 245 -20.38 -12.84 -0.89
C LEU A 245 -21.29 -12.35 0.23
N GLU A 246 -21.11 -12.92 1.42
CA GLU A 246 -21.71 -12.38 2.65
C GLU A 246 -21.18 -10.98 2.96
N PRO A 247 -21.90 -10.16 3.75
CA PRO A 247 -21.38 -8.90 4.28
C PRO A 247 -20.00 -9.05 4.92
N GLY A 248 -19.06 -8.20 4.49
CA GLY A 248 -17.65 -8.21 4.89
C GLY A 248 -16.82 -9.38 4.33
N ALA A 249 -17.39 -10.26 3.50
CA ALA A 249 -16.64 -11.34 2.88
C ALA A 249 -15.80 -10.86 1.69
N VAL A 250 -14.66 -11.52 1.50
CA VAL A 250 -13.77 -11.29 0.36
C VAL A 250 -13.73 -12.53 -0.52
N ALA A 251 -13.92 -12.36 -1.82
CA ALA A 251 -13.65 -13.39 -2.82
C ALA A 251 -12.35 -13.10 -3.57
N ARG A 252 -11.63 -14.18 -3.88
CA ARG A 252 -10.57 -14.18 -4.88
C ARG A 252 -11.13 -14.78 -6.16
N VAL A 253 -10.96 -14.08 -7.27
CA VAL A 253 -11.27 -14.60 -8.60
C VAL A 253 -9.99 -14.68 -9.41
N THR A 254 -9.80 -15.80 -10.12
CA THR A 254 -8.69 -15.94 -11.06
C THR A 254 -9.20 -16.25 -12.45
N VAL A 255 -8.65 -15.57 -13.46
CA VAL A 255 -9.03 -15.77 -14.86
C VAL A 255 -7.76 -15.96 -15.70
N PRO A 256 -7.60 -17.08 -16.43
CA PRO A 256 -6.52 -17.19 -17.42
C PRO A 256 -6.76 -16.19 -18.55
N LEU A 257 -5.72 -15.50 -18.98
CA LEU A 257 -5.80 -14.54 -20.09
C LEU A 257 -5.44 -15.22 -21.41
N CYS A 258 -6.08 -14.77 -22.50
CA CYS A 258 -5.77 -15.26 -23.85
C CYS A 258 -4.32 -14.93 -24.24
N THR A 259 -3.91 -13.69 -23.95
CA THR A 259 -2.55 -13.20 -24.12
C THR A 259 -2.07 -12.74 -22.77
N ALA A 260 -0.84 -13.08 -22.41
CA ALA A 260 -0.22 -12.57 -21.20
C ALA A 260 -0.25 -11.03 -21.22
N ALA A 261 -0.71 -10.44 -20.13
CA ALA A 261 -0.75 -8.99 -19.98
C ALA A 261 0.69 -8.43 -19.93
N SER A 262 0.95 -7.39 -20.70
CA SER A 262 2.25 -6.72 -20.75
C SER A 262 2.23 -5.46 -19.88
N PRO A 263 3.31 -5.11 -19.17
CA PRO A 263 3.42 -3.82 -18.50
C PRO A 263 3.07 -2.66 -19.45
N GLY A 264 2.33 -1.67 -18.94
CA GLY A 264 1.81 -0.53 -19.70
C GLY A 264 0.52 -0.76 -20.45
N SER A 265 0.13 -2.01 -20.71
CA SER A 265 -1.16 -2.26 -21.34
C SER A 265 -2.30 -1.81 -20.44
N LEU A 266 -3.41 -1.35 -21.03
CA LEU A 266 -4.64 -1.19 -20.29
C LEU A 266 -5.06 -2.54 -19.70
N TRP A 267 -5.52 -2.53 -18.45
CA TRP A 267 -6.41 -3.55 -17.95
C TRP A 267 -7.75 -2.93 -17.56
N SER A 268 -8.82 -3.70 -17.72
CA SER A 268 -10.16 -3.32 -17.32
C SER A 268 -10.85 -4.50 -16.63
N ALA A 269 -11.56 -4.22 -15.54
CA ALA A 269 -12.31 -5.21 -14.81
C ALA A 269 -13.70 -4.67 -14.46
N ILE A 270 -14.73 -5.40 -14.86
CA ILE A 270 -16.12 -5.17 -14.49
C ILE A 270 -16.67 -6.47 -13.92
N VAL A 271 -17.11 -6.42 -12.67
CA VAL A 271 -17.79 -7.55 -12.04
C VAL A 271 -19.19 -7.11 -11.65
N THR A 272 -20.22 -7.77 -12.19
CA THR A 272 -21.62 -7.47 -11.87
C THR A 272 -22.21 -8.52 -10.95
N THR A 273 -23.26 -8.13 -10.24
CA THR A 273 -24.02 -9.02 -9.37
C THR A 273 -25.46 -9.18 -9.87
N THR A 274 -26.13 -10.24 -9.44
CA THR A 274 -27.55 -10.48 -9.77
C THR A 274 -28.49 -9.40 -9.22
N GLU A 275 -28.02 -8.67 -8.21
CA GLU A 275 -28.71 -7.52 -7.59
C GLU A 275 -28.55 -6.22 -8.41
N GLY A 276 -27.84 -6.26 -9.55
CA GLY A 276 -27.64 -5.12 -10.43
C GLY A 276 -26.52 -4.18 -9.99
N MET A 277 -25.68 -4.60 -9.04
CA MET A 277 -24.49 -3.86 -8.63
C MET A 277 -23.32 -4.17 -9.57
N ALA A 278 -22.36 -3.25 -9.65
CA ALA A 278 -21.13 -3.45 -10.39
C ALA A 278 -19.93 -2.95 -9.58
N ALA A 279 -18.82 -3.68 -9.65
CA ALA A 279 -17.51 -3.17 -9.30
C ALA A 279 -16.72 -2.96 -10.59
N VAL A 280 -16.23 -1.73 -10.78
CA VAL A 280 -15.64 -1.27 -12.04
C VAL A 280 -14.31 -0.62 -11.73
N ALA A 281 -13.26 -1.01 -12.45
CA ALA A 281 -11.98 -0.33 -12.40
C ALA A 281 -11.16 -0.61 -13.66
N GLY A 282 -10.27 0.32 -13.99
CA GLY A 282 -9.23 0.16 -14.98
C GLY A 282 -7.93 0.76 -14.47
N GLY A 283 -6.85 0.46 -15.18
CA GLY A 283 -5.52 0.97 -14.87
C GLY A 283 -4.50 0.48 -15.89
N ARG A 284 -3.23 0.84 -15.69
CA ARG A 284 -2.13 0.26 -16.46
C ARG A 284 -1.60 -0.99 -15.77
N MET A 285 -1.16 -1.94 -16.58
CA MET A 285 -0.44 -3.11 -16.10
C MET A 285 0.91 -2.69 -15.54
N ILE A 286 1.22 -3.09 -14.32
CA ILE A 286 2.55 -2.90 -13.74
C ILE A 286 3.34 -4.21 -13.79
N PRO A 287 4.69 -4.16 -13.78
CA PRO A 287 5.51 -5.36 -13.69
C PRO A 287 5.17 -6.21 -12.46
N GLU A 288 5.18 -7.54 -12.62
CA GLU A 288 5.02 -8.49 -11.50
C GLU A 288 6.25 -8.45 -10.59
N SER A 289 6.27 -7.50 -9.66
CA SER A 289 7.35 -7.31 -8.70
C SER A 289 6.81 -6.87 -7.34
N PHE A 290 7.56 -7.18 -6.29
CA PHE A 290 7.38 -6.66 -4.94
C PHE A 290 8.73 -6.06 -4.53
N PRO A 291 8.93 -4.74 -4.67
CA PRO A 291 10.20 -4.13 -4.32
C PRO A 291 10.40 -4.12 -2.81
N ILE A 292 11.62 -4.43 -2.37
CA ILE A 292 12.12 -4.08 -1.05
C ILE A 292 13.07 -2.91 -1.28
N GLU A 293 12.50 -1.73 -1.14
CA GLU A 293 13.07 -0.46 -1.51
C GLU A 293 13.71 0.22 -0.30
N ALA A 294 14.77 0.99 -0.53
CA ALA A 294 15.29 1.89 0.48
C ALA A 294 15.66 3.27 -0.08
N TRP A 295 15.23 4.28 0.66
CA TRP A 295 15.74 5.63 0.54
C TRP A 295 17.16 5.67 1.10
N ASN A 296 18.11 5.87 0.21
CA ASN A 296 19.53 5.81 0.52
C ASN A 296 20.06 7.17 0.97
N ASN A 297 21.03 7.15 1.90
CA ASN A 297 21.82 8.35 2.15
C ASN A 297 22.83 8.53 1.01
N THR A 298 22.77 9.67 0.34
CA THR A 298 23.61 9.98 -0.83
C THR A 298 25.10 9.97 -0.48
N THR A 299 25.49 10.37 0.72
CA THR A 299 26.91 10.45 1.10
C THR A 299 27.57 9.08 1.24
N GLU A 300 26.78 8.01 1.39
CA GLU A 300 27.27 6.63 1.48
C GLU A 300 27.43 5.98 0.12
N CYS A 301 26.80 6.55 -0.92
CA CYS A 301 26.84 6.06 -2.29
C CYS A 301 26.62 4.54 -2.42
N PRO A 302 25.54 3.95 -1.84
CA PRO A 302 25.33 2.51 -1.79
C PRO A 302 24.87 1.91 -3.13
N TRP A 303 25.54 2.31 -4.21
CA TRP A 303 25.25 1.98 -5.60
C TRP A 303 26.40 1.13 -6.13
N PRO A 304 26.13 0.07 -6.91
CA PRO A 304 27.21 -0.59 -7.63
C PRO A 304 27.93 0.44 -8.52
N GLY A 305 29.25 0.35 -8.63
CA GLY A 305 30.08 1.33 -9.34
C GLY A 305 30.30 2.67 -8.62
N GLY A 306 29.54 2.98 -7.56
CA GLY A 306 29.81 4.09 -6.64
C GLY A 306 30.64 3.61 -5.46
N ASN A 307 29.99 3.01 -4.46
CA ASN A 307 30.65 2.29 -3.37
C ASN A 307 30.12 0.85 -3.30
N ASP A 308 30.83 -0.06 -3.97
CA ASP A 308 30.45 -1.48 -4.10
C ASP A 308 30.28 -2.17 -2.74
N ALA A 309 31.09 -1.82 -1.74
CA ALA A 309 30.97 -2.42 -0.41
C ALA A 309 29.66 -2.01 0.29
N ASN A 310 29.24 -0.76 0.10
CA ASN A 310 27.96 -0.28 0.63
C ASN A 310 26.78 -0.86 -0.16
N ALA A 311 26.89 -0.99 -1.48
CA ALA A 311 25.89 -1.68 -2.30
C ALA A 311 25.72 -3.15 -1.91
N GLU A 312 26.82 -3.85 -1.64
CA GLU A 312 26.82 -5.23 -1.13
C GLU A 312 26.19 -5.30 0.27
N ALA A 313 26.50 -4.35 1.15
CA ALA A 313 25.91 -4.28 2.49
C ALA A 313 24.37 -4.10 2.47
N MET A 314 23.87 -3.29 1.53
CA MET A 314 22.43 -3.09 1.31
C MET A 314 21.76 -4.34 0.73
N SER A 315 22.40 -4.96 -0.26
CA SER A 315 21.94 -6.22 -0.83
C SER A 315 21.88 -7.34 0.22
N ALA A 316 22.87 -7.39 1.13
CA ALA A 316 22.91 -8.33 2.25
C ALA A 316 21.82 -8.06 3.30
N MET A 317 21.32 -6.82 3.39
CA MET A 317 20.12 -6.48 4.15
C MET A 317 18.82 -6.89 3.43
N GLY A 318 18.90 -7.47 2.23
CA GLY A 318 17.76 -7.89 1.44
C GLY A 318 17.07 -6.77 0.68
N ILE A 319 17.70 -5.59 0.57
CA ILE A 319 17.24 -4.46 -0.23
C ILE A 319 17.57 -4.76 -1.69
N ASP A 320 16.55 -4.69 -2.55
CA ASP A 320 16.68 -4.97 -3.97
C ASP A 320 16.25 -3.80 -4.86
N THR A 321 15.72 -2.73 -4.28
CA THR A 321 15.32 -1.52 -4.99
C THR A 321 15.90 -0.29 -4.29
N HIS A 322 16.40 0.68 -5.05
CA HIS A 322 17.02 1.88 -4.47
C HIS A 322 16.38 3.18 -4.97
N TYR A 323 16.17 4.14 -4.07
CA TYR A 323 15.65 5.48 -4.41
C TYR A 323 16.70 6.39 -5.08
N LEU A 324 16.64 6.56 -6.39
CA LEU A 324 17.55 7.43 -7.15
C LEU A 324 16.90 8.80 -7.39
N HIS A 325 17.37 9.80 -6.63
CA HIS A 325 17.00 11.20 -6.84
C HIS A 325 18.09 11.99 -7.58
N GLY A 326 17.72 13.12 -8.15
CA GLY A 326 18.67 13.96 -8.88
C GLY A 326 19.76 14.51 -7.98
N GLY A 327 20.98 14.53 -8.50
CA GLY A 327 22.16 15.06 -7.82
C GLY A 327 22.92 14.04 -6.98
N VAL A 328 22.45 12.78 -6.89
CA VAL A 328 23.16 11.71 -6.19
C VAL A 328 24.56 11.51 -6.76
N CYS A 329 24.70 11.57 -8.09
CA CYS A 329 26.00 11.40 -8.73
C CYS A 329 26.85 12.68 -8.79
N ASN A 330 26.30 13.84 -8.38
CA ASN A 330 27.05 15.10 -8.30
C ASN A 330 27.87 15.21 -7.01
N ASP A 331 27.64 14.33 -6.03
CA ASP A 331 28.49 14.23 -4.87
C ASP A 331 29.84 13.63 -5.28
N ASP A 332 30.93 14.32 -4.94
CA ASP A 332 32.31 13.86 -5.16
C ASP A 332 32.54 12.45 -4.57
N ALA A 333 31.74 12.06 -3.56
CA ALA A 333 31.78 10.74 -2.95
C ALA A 333 31.30 9.61 -3.89
N CYS A 334 30.34 9.88 -4.79
CA CYS A 334 29.71 8.83 -5.59
C CYS A 334 30.37 8.61 -6.95
N ASN A 335 30.95 9.67 -7.53
CA ASN A 335 31.67 9.64 -8.82
C ASN A 335 30.99 8.75 -9.88
N CYS A 336 29.66 8.86 -10.00
CA CYS A 336 28.85 8.10 -10.94
C CYS A 336 28.26 9.01 -12.02
N ASP A 337 27.58 8.41 -12.99
CA ASP A 337 26.68 9.10 -13.92
C ASP A 337 25.32 8.41 -13.80
N GLU A 338 24.26 9.17 -13.54
CA GLU A 338 22.92 8.64 -13.25
C GLU A 338 22.39 7.83 -14.44
N GLN A 339 22.63 8.29 -15.67
CA GLN A 339 22.22 7.57 -16.87
C GLN A 339 23.01 6.25 -16.99
N THR A 340 24.33 6.30 -16.85
CA THR A 340 25.17 5.09 -16.87
C THR A 340 24.77 4.10 -15.78
N LEU A 341 24.45 4.56 -14.57
CA LEU A 341 23.99 3.73 -13.46
C LEU A 341 22.70 2.98 -13.82
N ILE A 342 21.73 3.69 -14.42
CA ILE A 342 20.46 3.08 -14.86
C ILE A 342 20.69 2.09 -16.00
N GLU A 343 21.42 2.46 -17.07
CA GLU A 343 21.60 1.62 -18.25
C GLU A 343 22.44 0.37 -17.98
N THR A 344 23.57 0.54 -17.29
CA THR A 344 24.62 -0.49 -17.23
C THR A 344 24.48 -1.39 -16.03
N ILE A 345 24.09 -0.84 -14.88
CA ILE A 345 24.06 -1.59 -13.62
C ILE A 345 22.65 -2.13 -13.39
N TYR A 346 21.66 -1.24 -13.32
CA TYR A 346 20.27 -1.68 -13.11
C TYR A 346 19.72 -2.38 -14.36
N GLY A 347 20.04 -1.90 -15.56
CA GLY A 347 19.61 -2.51 -16.81
C GLY A 347 20.21 -3.90 -17.08
N ALA A 348 21.35 -4.23 -16.46
CA ALA A 348 21.99 -5.55 -16.60
C ALA A 348 21.74 -6.50 -15.41
N SER A 349 21.09 -6.02 -14.34
CA SER A 349 20.82 -6.80 -13.14
C SER A 349 19.44 -7.44 -13.18
N ASP A 350 19.39 -8.73 -12.88
CA ASP A 350 18.13 -9.45 -12.66
C ASP A 350 17.59 -9.26 -11.23
N SER A 351 18.41 -8.75 -10.31
CA SER A 351 18.10 -8.71 -8.87
C SER A 351 18.06 -7.30 -8.28
N LEU A 352 18.52 -6.27 -8.99
CA LEU A 352 18.53 -4.89 -8.52
C LEU A 352 17.65 -4.01 -9.40
N ARG A 353 16.90 -3.13 -8.76
CA ARG A 353 16.05 -2.14 -9.41
C ARG A 353 16.26 -0.75 -8.82
N THR A 354 15.69 0.26 -9.46
CA THR A 354 15.68 1.63 -8.92
C THR A 354 14.31 2.30 -9.06
N LEU A 355 13.95 3.10 -8.05
CA LEU A 355 12.85 4.06 -8.08
C LEU A 355 13.43 5.42 -8.44
N VAL A 356 13.09 5.96 -9.62
CA VAL A 356 13.75 7.14 -10.18
C VAL A 356 12.86 8.37 -10.03
N THR A 357 13.38 9.45 -9.44
CA THR A 357 12.59 10.70 -9.32
C THR A 357 12.30 11.37 -10.66
N ARG A 358 11.20 12.14 -10.71
CA ARG A 358 10.78 12.89 -11.91
C ARG A 358 11.86 13.79 -12.51
N GLY A 359 12.75 14.35 -11.68
CA GLY A 359 13.84 15.20 -12.14
C GLY A 359 14.80 14.43 -13.06
N VAL A 360 15.27 13.28 -12.58
CA VAL A 360 16.13 12.37 -13.35
C VAL A 360 15.38 11.82 -14.56
N ALA A 361 14.12 11.38 -14.38
CA ALA A 361 13.33 10.76 -15.44
C ALA A 361 13.10 11.67 -16.66
N ARG A 362 12.99 12.98 -16.45
CA ARG A 362 12.84 13.97 -17.53
C ARG A 362 14.09 14.07 -18.41
N ASP A 363 15.26 13.84 -17.84
CA ASP A 363 16.55 13.95 -18.54
C ASP A 363 16.99 12.64 -19.21
N LEU A 364 16.32 11.51 -18.93
CA LEU A 364 16.59 10.23 -19.58
C LEU A 364 16.24 10.29 -21.08
N PRO A 365 17.04 9.67 -21.97
CA PRO A 365 16.70 9.58 -23.38
C PRO A 365 15.57 8.58 -23.62
N ASP A 366 14.72 8.82 -24.62
CA ASP A 366 13.61 7.92 -24.97
C ASP A 366 14.09 6.53 -25.48
N THR A 367 15.40 6.39 -25.78
CA THR A 367 16.04 5.13 -26.18
C THR A 367 16.61 4.31 -25.02
N LEU A 368 16.49 4.81 -23.79
CA LEU A 368 16.98 4.15 -22.58
C LEU A 368 16.31 2.78 -22.40
N SER A 369 17.08 1.77 -21.97
CA SER A 369 16.47 0.54 -21.44
C SER A 369 15.88 0.81 -20.06
N THR A 370 14.60 0.53 -19.90
CA THR A 370 13.83 0.71 -18.65
C THR A 370 13.77 -0.53 -17.79
N THR A 371 14.40 -1.65 -18.20
CA THR A 371 14.32 -2.95 -17.51
C THR A 371 14.72 -2.87 -16.04
N GLY A 372 15.67 -1.99 -15.71
CA GLY A 372 16.17 -1.77 -14.34
C GLY A 372 15.33 -0.81 -13.48
N ILE A 373 14.30 -0.18 -14.02
CA ILE A 373 13.50 0.83 -13.33
C ILE A 373 12.24 0.17 -12.75
N ALA A 374 12.07 0.23 -11.43
CA ALA A 374 10.89 -0.27 -10.75
C ALA A 374 9.68 0.64 -10.97
N ALA A 375 9.87 1.95 -10.79
CA ALA A 375 8.88 2.99 -11.09
C ALA A 375 9.55 4.37 -11.22
N PHE A 376 8.78 5.36 -11.68
CA PHE A 376 9.14 6.77 -11.61
C PHE A 376 8.39 7.48 -10.47
N SER A 377 9.11 8.06 -9.51
CA SER A 377 8.52 8.85 -8.44
C SER A 377 8.13 10.25 -8.94
N THR A 378 6.83 10.54 -8.92
CA THR A 378 6.25 11.83 -9.31
C THR A 378 6.26 12.84 -8.17
N GLY A 379 6.53 12.39 -6.95
CA GLY A 379 6.60 13.20 -5.75
C GLY A 379 6.66 12.34 -4.49
N ASP A 380 7.11 12.97 -3.41
CA ASP A 380 7.17 12.44 -2.06
C ASP A 380 6.46 13.43 -1.14
N GLU A 381 5.77 12.94 -0.11
CA GLU A 381 4.91 13.74 0.80
C GLU A 381 4.01 14.75 0.06
N SER A 382 3.53 14.38 -1.14
CA SER A 382 2.96 15.35 -2.08
C SER A 382 1.61 15.92 -1.66
N ASP A 383 0.97 15.28 -0.69
CA ASP A 383 -0.33 15.58 -0.13
C ASP A 383 -0.27 16.48 1.12
N GLY A 384 0.91 17.00 1.49
CA GLY A 384 1.02 18.01 2.55
C GLY A 384 0.18 19.27 2.31
N GLU A 385 0.06 19.66 1.04
CA GLU A 385 -0.81 20.74 0.60
C GLU A 385 -1.60 20.33 -0.63
N LEU A 386 -2.80 20.89 -0.77
CA LEU A 386 -3.66 20.59 -1.93
C LEU A 386 -3.28 21.40 -3.17
N PHE A 387 -2.62 22.54 -2.99
CA PHE A 387 -2.29 23.48 -4.06
C PHE A 387 -0.81 23.84 -4.02
N GLU A 388 -0.25 24.18 -5.18
CA GLU A 388 1.08 24.77 -5.29
C GLU A 388 1.03 26.22 -4.77
N GLU A 389 1.74 26.46 -3.68
CA GLU A 389 1.76 27.75 -2.99
C GLU A 389 3.00 28.59 -3.32
N ASP A 390 4.01 28.03 -3.99
CA ASP A 390 5.20 28.78 -4.38
C ASP A 390 4.88 29.74 -5.53
N PRO A 391 4.90 31.08 -5.31
CA PRO A 391 4.62 32.05 -6.36
C PRO A 391 5.69 32.08 -7.47
N GLU A 392 6.85 31.45 -7.26
CA GLU A 392 7.89 31.29 -8.29
C GLU A 392 7.66 30.03 -9.15
N SER A 393 6.81 29.10 -8.69
CA SER A 393 6.45 27.91 -9.46
C SER A 393 5.62 28.29 -10.69
N PRO A 394 5.90 27.73 -11.88
CA PRO A 394 5.04 27.90 -13.04
C PRO A 394 3.64 27.31 -12.83
N ASP A 395 3.47 26.47 -11.82
CA ASP A 395 2.21 25.83 -11.45
C ASP A 395 1.50 26.53 -10.28
N PHE A 396 1.89 27.76 -9.89
CA PHE A 396 1.28 28.48 -8.76
C PHE A 396 -0.25 28.49 -8.83
N GLY A 397 -0.89 28.00 -7.76
CA GLY A 397 -2.34 27.85 -7.65
C GLY A 397 -2.93 26.58 -8.26
N ALA A 398 -2.14 25.74 -8.94
CA ALA A 398 -2.59 24.44 -9.42
C ALA A 398 -2.76 23.45 -8.29
N PRO A 399 -3.74 22.52 -8.38
CA PRO A 399 -3.77 21.39 -7.49
C PRO A 399 -2.47 20.60 -7.63
N LYS A 400 -1.77 20.33 -6.52
CA LYS A 400 -0.63 19.41 -6.52
C LYS A 400 -0.95 18.04 -7.13
N PRO A 401 -2.15 17.44 -6.94
CA PRO A 401 -2.43 16.18 -7.60
C PRO A 401 -2.58 16.31 -9.13
N ALA A 402 -2.99 17.46 -9.65
CA ALA A 402 -3.01 17.72 -11.10
C ALA A 402 -1.58 17.72 -11.66
N ILE A 403 -0.64 18.37 -10.96
CA ILE A 403 0.78 18.37 -11.29
C ILE A 403 1.32 16.93 -11.33
N GLY A 404 1.06 16.14 -10.28
CA GLY A 404 1.48 14.73 -10.20
C GLY A 404 0.87 13.86 -11.32
N ALA A 405 -0.41 14.04 -11.62
CA ALA A 405 -1.08 13.35 -12.72
C ALA A 405 -0.50 13.72 -14.09
N ARG A 406 -0.20 15.01 -14.32
CA ARG A 406 0.42 15.49 -15.54
C ARG A 406 1.81 14.88 -15.76
N GLU A 407 2.62 14.81 -14.71
CA GLU A 407 3.91 14.11 -14.76
C GLU A 407 3.73 12.63 -15.08
N SER A 408 2.73 11.97 -14.47
CA SER A 408 2.43 10.58 -14.78
C SER A 408 2.08 10.39 -16.26
N ARG A 409 1.23 11.24 -16.84
CA ARG A 409 0.86 11.16 -18.27
C ARG A 409 2.07 11.32 -19.18
N ILE A 410 2.94 12.28 -18.90
CA ILE A 410 4.19 12.49 -19.67
C ILE A 410 5.07 11.23 -19.63
N LEU A 411 5.26 10.65 -18.44
CA LEU A 411 6.07 9.45 -18.26
C LEU A 411 5.41 8.21 -18.89
N TRP A 412 4.09 8.12 -18.85
CA TRP A 412 3.33 7.04 -19.48
C TRP A 412 3.46 7.02 -21.01
N GLU A 413 3.50 8.19 -21.64
CA GLU A 413 3.70 8.30 -23.09
C GLU A 413 5.14 7.94 -23.49
N ARG A 414 6.12 8.33 -22.68
CA ARG A 414 7.55 8.10 -22.97
C ARG A 414 8.02 6.68 -22.65
N PHE A 415 7.55 6.13 -21.53
CA PHE A 415 7.98 4.84 -20.97
C PHE A 415 6.75 4.04 -20.52
N PRO A 416 5.92 3.57 -21.48
CA PRO A 416 4.63 2.96 -21.16
C PRO A 416 4.74 1.74 -20.25
N GLU A 417 5.84 1.00 -20.27
CA GLU A 417 6.08 -0.18 -19.45
C GLU A 417 6.46 0.10 -17.99
N VAL A 418 6.89 1.33 -17.66
CA VAL A 418 7.33 1.70 -16.30
C VAL A 418 6.19 2.38 -15.56
N PRO A 419 5.78 1.89 -14.37
CA PRO A 419 4.73 2.53 -13.61
C PRO A 419 5.21 3.83 -12.96
N THR A 420 4.25 4.69 -12.59
CA THR A 420 4.54 5.89 -11.79
C THR A 420 4.17 5.66 -10.33
N PHE A 421 4.91 6.28 -9.43
CA PHE A 421 4.75 6.22 -7.98
C PHE A 421 4.52 7.63 -7.42
N ASN A 422 3.74 7.74 -6.35
CA ASN A 422 3.68 8.95 -5.53
C ASN A 422 3.63 8.60 -4.03
N GLY A 423 4.44 9.27 -3.21
CA GLY A 423 4.35 9.23 -1.75
C GLY A 423 3.44 10.34 -1.21
N GLY A 424 2.58 9.99 -0.25
CA GLY A 424 1.88 10.95 0.62
C GLY A 424 2.37 10.86 2.07
N MET A 425 1.86 11.69 2.97
CA MET A 425 2.15 11.73 4.40
C MET A 425 0.92 12.04 5.27
N THR A 426 -0.22 12.43 4.67
CA THR A 426 -1.40 12.87 5.43
C THR A 426 -2.51 11.82 5.40
N ASN A 427 -3.21 11.63 6.51
CA ASN A 427 -4.44 10.86 6.51
C ASN A 427 -5.59 11.63 5.83
N GLY A 428 -5.61 12.96 5.97
CA GLY A 428 -6.68 13.81 5.45
C GLY A 428 -6.72 13.93 3.93
N HIS A 429 -5.59 14.20 3.27
CA HIS A 429 -5.59 14.51 1.83
C HIS A 429 -5.34 13.31 0.92
N ILE A 430 -4.88 12.17 1.43
CA ILE A 430 -4.43 11.04 0.60
C ILE A 430 -5.47 10.54 -0.41
N GLY A 431 -6.76 10.61 -0.10
CA GLY A 431 -7.86 10.26 -1.01
C GLY A 431 -7.84 11.08 -2.30
N THR A 432 -7.59 12.39 -2.18
CA THR A 432 -7.55 13.31 -3.32
C THR A 432 -6.37 13.04 -4.26
N PHE A 433 -5.28 12.44 -3.76
CA PHE A 433 -4.12 12.07 -4.57
C PHE A 433 -4.22 10.64 -5.14
N ALA A 434 -5.11 9.81 -4.57
CA ALA A 434 -5.15 8.39 -4.86
C ALA A 434 -5.57 8.07 -6.31
N GLY A 435 -4.63 7.58 -7.11
CA GLY A 435 -4.86 7.18 -8.51
C GLY A 435 -4.36 8.18 -9.55
N MET A 436 -3.74 9.27 -9.10
CA MET A 436 -2.99 10.15 -10.00
C MET A 436 -1.69 9.51 -10.53
N ALA A 437 -1.21 8.44 -9.88
CA ALA A 437 -0.10 7.59 -10.29
C ALA A 437 -0.55 6.12 -10.31
N ASP A 438 0.25 5.23 -10.91
CA ASP A 438 -0.04 3.78 -10.93
C ASP A 438 0.08 3.13 -9.54
N ILE A 439 0.94 3.70 -8.68
CA ILE A 439 1.25 3.22 -7.33
C ILE A 439 1.19 4.40 -6.36
N GLN A 440 0.54 4.21 -5.21
CA GLN A 440 0.54 5.16 -4.08
C GLN A 440 1.37 4.63 -2.91
N GLY A 441 2.11 5.52 -2.27
CA GLY A 441 2.76 5.31 -0.99
C GLY A 441 2.28 6.28 0.08
N MET A 442 2.70 6.00 1.31
CA MET A 442 2.37 6.78 2.50
C MET A 442 3.54 6.69 3.47
N ASP A 443 4.17 7.83 3.71
CA ASP A 443 5.26 8.09 4.63
C ASP A 443 4.66 8.39 6.02
N VAL A 444 4.85 7.48 6.97
CA VAL A 444 4.33 7.62 8.34
C VAL A 444 5.14 6.77 9.31
N TYR A 445 5.65 7.39 10.37
CA TYR A 445 6.60 6.78 11.30
C TYR A 445 6.21 7.02 12.77
N ILE A 446 6.61 6.10 13.66
CA ILE A 446 6.35 6.20 15.11
C ILE A 446 7.54 5.83 16.00
N GLY A 447 8.64 5.32 15.45
CA GLY A 447 9.75 4.76 16.22
C GLY A 447 10.63 5.87 16.81
N ALA A 448 11.03 5.68 18.06
CA ALA A 448 11.73 6.69 18.86
C ALA A 448 11.01 8.05 18.78
N CYS A 449 11.70 9.08 18.31
CA CYS A 449 11.17 10.44 18.17
C CYS A 449 11.12 10.86 16.69
N ALA A 450 10.61 9.98 15.84
CA ALA A 450 10.35 10.30 14.45
C ALA A 450 9.41 11.52 14.34
N PRO A 451 9.61 12.41 13.35
CA PRO A 451 8.65 13.47 13.08
C PRO A 451 7.28 12.86 12.74
N HIS A 452 6.22 13.53 13.18
CA HIS A 452 4.84 13.14 12.90
C HIS A 452 4.00 14.36 12.53
N ILE A 453 2.94 14.13 11.74
CA ILE A 453 2.08 15.18 11.19
C ILE A 453 0.96 15.62 12.15
N THR A 454 0.78 14.90 13.25
CA THR A 454 -0.27 15.17 14.23
C THR A 454 0.04 16.40 15.11
N GLN A 455 -0.99 16.93 15.77
CA GLN A 455 -0.86 18.10 16.62
C GLN A 455 0.12 17.86 17.77
N TRP A 456 1.02 18.83 17.99
CA TRP A 456 1.99 18.78 19.08
C TRP A 456 1.32 18.67 20.45
N GLY A 457 1.86 17.80 21.30
CA GLY A 457 1.42 17.53 22.66
C GLY A 457 0.75 16.16 22.82
N GLU A 458 0.49 15.46 21.72
CA GLU A 458 -0.08 14.12 21.70
C GLU A 458 0.78 13.24 20.79
N HIS A 459 1.68 12.46 21.40
CA HIS A 459 2.50 11.53 20.63
C HIS A 459 1.58 10.47 19.98
N PRO A 460 1.75 10.18 18.69
CA PRO A 460 0.88 9.24 17.99
C PRO A 460 0.96 7.84 18.62
N PRO A 461 -0.16 7.09 18.65
CA PRO A 461 -0.15 5.71 19.12
C PRO A 461 0.63 4.83 18.15
N VAL A 462 1.21 3.72 18.65
CA VAL A 462 1.93 2.74 17.81
C VAL A 462 1.09 2.23 16.64
N ARG A 463 -0.24 2.23 16.75
CA ARG A 463 -1.16 1.83 15.70
C ARG A 463 -1.19 2.77 14.48
N MET A 464 -0.79 4.04 14.64
CA MET A 464 -0.93 5.07 13.60
C MET A 464 -0.41 4.66 12.22
N PRO A 465 0.78 4.07 12.05
CA PRO A 465 1.26 3.70 10.73
C PRO A 465 0.33 2.70 10.05
N PHE A 466 -0.12 1.64 10.74
CA PHE A 466 -1.07 0.69 10.13
C PHE A 466 -2.34 1.40 9.62
N ASP A 467 -2.93 2.28 10.43
CA ASP A 467 -4.17 2.96 10.05
C ASP A 467 -3.93 3.90 8.84
N TYR A 468 -2.86 4.70 8.83
CA TYR A 468 -2.50 5.58 7.69
C TYR A 468 -2.17 4.79 6.41
N LEU A 469 -1.33 3.75 6.52
CA LEU A 469 -0.95 2.89 5.41
C LEU A 469 -2.18 2.15 4.84
N ARG A 470 -3.09 1.70 5.71
CA ARG A 470 -4.36 1.07 5.32
C ARG A 470 -5.30 2.08 4.67
N ASN A 471 -5.32 3.33 5.13
CA ASN A 471 -6.10 4.40 4.52
C ASN A 471 -5.61 4.72 3.10
N ALA A 472 -4.29 4.86 2.91
CA ALA A 472 -3.69 5.06 1.61
C ALA A 472 -4.05 3.93 0.63
N ARG A 473 -3.94 2.67 1.07
CA ARG A 473 -4.41 1.53 0.28
C ARG A 473 -5.88 1.66 -0.06
N ASN A 474 -6.74 1.90 0.93
CA ASN A 474 -8.18 1.90 0.72
C ASN A 474 -8.64 2.97 -0.28
N ASN A 475 -8.05 4.15 -0.21
CA ASN A 475 -8.26 5.21 -1.18
C ASN A 475 -7.74 4.83 -2.58
N HIS A 476 -6.59 4.14 -2.66
CA HIS A 476 -5.96 3.81 -3.93
C HIS A 476 -6.55 2.57 -4.65
N MET A 477 -7.21 1.66 -3.92
CA MET A 477 -7.80 0.42 -4.45
C MET A 477 -8.57 0.62 -5.76
N PRO A 478 -8.50 -0.29 -6.73
CA PRO A 478 -7.77 -1.55 -6.68
C PRO A 478 -6.31 -1.44 -7.12
N LEU A 479 -5.80 -0.22 -7.36
CA LEU A 479 -4.41 0.02 -7.70
C LEU A 479 -3.49 -0.34 -6.52
N PRO A 480 -2.26 -0.81 -6.77
CA PRO A 480 -1.35 -1.29 -5.75
C PRO A 480 -0.70 -0.15 -4.95
N THR A 481 -0.32 -0.42 -3.71
CA THR A 481 0.46 0.52 -2.89
C THR A 481 1.84 0.00 -2.54
N TRP A 482 2.84 0.87 -2.53
CA TRP A 482 4.16 0.59 -1.94
C TRP A 482 4.30 1.47 -0.72
N LEU A 483 4.45 0.85 0.46
CA LEU A 483 4.20 1.52 1.73
C LEU A 483 5.51 1.71 2.49
N TYR A 484 5.68 2.88 3.08
CA TYR A 484 6.88 3.20 3.84
C TYR A 484 6.89 2.51 5.20
N THR A 485 8.10 2.29 5.69
CA THR A 485 8.43 1.83 7.02
C THR A 485 9.66 2.59 7.51
N GLN A 486 9.69 2.92 8.80
CA GLN A 486 10.83 3.61 9.37
C GLN A 486 12.05 2.71 9.47
N GLY A 487 13.13 3.15 8.84
CA GLY A 487 14.47 2.60 9.04
C GLY A 487 15.35 3.54 9.86
N LEU A 488 16.62 3.59 9.48
CA LEU A 488 17.66 4.37 10.14
C LEU A 488 18.00 5.62 9.33
N SER A 489 17.94 6.78 9.96
CA SER A 489 18.16 8.07 9.28
C SER A 489 18.84 9.07 10.20
N PRO A 490 19.79 9.88 9.70
CA PRO A 490 20.31 11.01 10.46
C PRO A 490 19.26 12.10 10.74
N ALA A 491 18.10 12.07 10.07
CA ALA A 491 17.00 12.99 10.33
C ALA A 491 16.27 12.71 11.66
N TRP A 492 16.47 11.53 12.25
CA TRP A 492 15.84 11.18 13.51
C TRP A 492 16.61 11.80 14.69
N GLY A 493 15.87 12.29 15.69
CA GLY A 493 16.47 12.73 16.95
C GLY A 493 17.22 11.60 17.66
N ASP A 494 16.70 10.38 17.54
CA ASP A 494 17.36 9.11 17.91
C ASP A 494 16.84 8.00 17.00
N GLN A 495 17.57 6.90 16.91
CA GLN A 495 17.22 5.79 16.03
C GLN A 495 16.17 4.87 16.67
N PRO A 496 15.26 4.28 15.88
CA PRO A 496 14.33 3.29 16.39
C PRO A 496 15.07 2.06 16.92
N VAL A 497 14.52 1.42 17.94
CA VAL A 497 15.03 0.12 18.41
C VAL A 497 14.52 -1.03 17.52
N ALA A 498 15.12 -2.21 17.68
CA ALA A 498 14.79 -3.40 16.89
C ALA A 498 13.29 -3.75 16.87
N SER A 499 12.59 -3.59 18.00
CA SER A 499 11.18 -3.88 18.12
C SER A 499 10.29 -2.91 17.34
N GLU A 500 10.61 -1.61 17.36
CA GLU A 500 9.89 -0.59 16.59
C GLU A 500 10.07 -0.78 15.08
N VAL A 501 11.29 -1.07 14.63
CA VAL A 501 11.60 -1.41 13.23
C VAL A 501 10.77 -2.62 12.78
N THR A 502 10.73 -3.67 13.60
CA THR A 502 9.96 -4.89 13.30
C THR A 502 8.48 -4.56 13.21
N VAL A 503 7.91 -3.87 14.20
CA VAL A 503 6.49 -3.51 14.23
C VAL A 503 6.09 -2.71 12.99
N GLN A 504 6.86 -1.68 12.62
CA GLN A 504 6.51 -0.86 11.46
C GLN A 504 6.56 -1.62 10.14
N ALA A 505 7.59 -2.45 9.92
CA ALA A 505 7.68 -3.25 8.69
C ALA A 505 6.45 -4.15 8.53
N PHE A 506 6.02 -4.80 9.61
CA PHE A 506 4.87 -5.69 9.57
C PHE A 506 3.52 -4.97 9.58
N GLN A 507 3.44 -3.73 10.07
CA GLN A 507 2.27 -2.89 9.87
C GLN A 507 2.05 -2.55 8.39
N ALA A 508 3.12 -2.29 7.62
CA ALA A 508 3.03 -2.10 6.18
C ALA A 508 2.53 -3.37 5.47
N ILE A 509 3.07 -4.54 5.82
CA ILE A 509 2.59 -5.82 5.26
C ILE A 509 1.12 -6.05 5.63
N ALA A 510 0.74 -5.89 6.90
CA ALA A 510 -0.64 -6.04 7.36
C ALA A 510 -1.59 -5.06 6.65
N ALA A 511 -1.18 -3.82 6.38
CA ALA A 511 -1.99 -2.83 5.66
C ALA A 511 -2.32 -3.27 4.22
N GLY A 512 -1.54 -4.20 3.65
CA GLY A 512 -1.72 -4.78 2.33
C GLY A 512 -0.72 -4.27 1.29
N ALA A 513 0.48 -3.89 1.73
CA ALA A 513 1.55 -3.41 0.86
C ALA A 513 1.88 -4.38 -0.30
N LYS A 514 2.29 -3.79 -1.42
CA LYS A 514 2.80 -4.45 -2.64
C LYS A 514 4.26 -4.15 -2.91
N GLY A 515 4.88 -3.46 -1.97
CA GLY A 515 6.29 -3.10 -1.90
C GLY A 515 6.55 -2.53 -0.51
N LEU A 516 7.74 -2.77 0.02
CA LEU A 516 8.18 -2.30 1.33
C LEU A 516 9.25 -1.24 1.13
N MET A 517 9.04 -0.02 1.61
CA MET A 517 9.93 1.12 1.37
C MET A 517 10.57 1.61 2.66
N TRP A 518 11.89 1.55 2.79
CA TRP A 518 12.59 1.98 4.01
C TRP A 518 13.03 3.43 3.93
N PHE A 519 12.52 4.28 4.83
CA PHE A 519 13.05 5.62 5.03
C PHE A 519 13.77 5.69 6.38
N GLN A 520 15.09 5.80 6.45
CA GLN A 520 16.05 5.47 5.40
C GLN A 520 16.73 4.14 5.74
N ALA A 521 17.62 3.63 4.88
CA ALA A 521 18.51 2.52 5.25
C ALA A 521 19.95 3.02 5.36
N ASN A 522 20.21 3.93 6.30
CA ASN A 522 21.54 4.50 6.49
C ASN A 522 22.52 3.49 7.12
N LEU A 523 23.64 3.23 6.45
CA LEU A 523 24.62 2.21 6.84
C LEU A 523 25.48 2.63 8.04
N GLU A 524 25.85 3.91 8.14
CA GLU A 524 26.59 4.47 9.28
C GLU A 524 25.77 4.34 10.57
N ARG A 525 24.51 4.81 10.57
CA ARG A 525 23.55 4.59 11.66
C ARG A 525 23.31 3.11 11.91
N GLY A 526 23.29 2.28 10.87
CA GLY A 526 23.21 0.83 11.00
C GLY A 526 24.40 0.20 11.73
N ALA A 527 25.59 0.77 11.61
CA ALA A 527 26.77 0.34 12.36
C ALA A 527 26.71 0.79 13.83
N GLU A 528 26.14 1.97 14.09
CA GLU A 528 25.93 2.50 15.45
C GLU A 528 24.78 1.78 16.19
N HIS A 529 23.76 1.33 15.45
CA HIS A 529 22.55 0.68 15.97
C HIS A 529 22.34 -0.71 15.34
N PRO A 530 23.23 -1.68 15.62
CA PRO A 530 23.23 -2.98 14.94
C PRO A 530 21.93 -3.76 15.15
N GLY A 531 21.30 -3.67 16.33
CA GLY A 531 20.04 -4.38 16.58
C GLY A 531 18.88 -3.91 15.67
N ALA A 532 18.81 -2.62 15.37
CA ALA A 532 17.81 -2.08 14.46
C ALA A 532 18.11 -2.46 13.00
N ARG A 533 19.39 -2.43 12.61
CA ARG A 533 19.84 -2.92 11.29
C ARG A 533 19.52 -4.41 11.10
N ASP A 534 19.79 -5.22 12.11
CA ASP A 534 19.50 -6.66 12.09
C ASP A 534 18.00 -6.93 11.96
N ALA A 535 17.17 -6.10 12.61
CA ALA A 535 15.71 -6.15 12.46
C ALA A 535 15.23 -5.79 11.04
N ILE A 536 15.82 -4.76 10.40
CA ILE A 536 15.57 -4.46 8.98
C ILE A 536 15.89 -5.68 8.12
N SER A 537 17.09 -6.25 8.28
CA SER A 537 17.51 -7.41 7.50
C SER A 537 16.62 -8.64 7.75
N ALA A 538 16.23 -8.90 9.00
CA ALA A 538 15.33 -9.98 9.37
C ALA A 538 13.95 -9.83 8.72
N ALA A 539 13.34 -8.63 8.80
CA ALA A 539 12.08 -8.33 8.15
C ALA A 539 12.18 -8.51 6.61
N ASN A 540 13.23 -7.97 5.99
CA ASN A 540 13.46 -8.08 4.56
C ASN A 540 13.68 -9.53 4.10
N ARG A 541 14.34 -10.38 4.89
CA ARG A 541 14.47 -11.81 4.58
C ARG A 541 13.11 -12.51 4.59
N MET A 542 12.30 -12.28 5.63
CA MET A 542 10.96 -12.88 5.74
C MET A 542 10.03 -12.41 4.61
N VAL A 543 9.96 -11.10 4.38
CA VAL A 543 9.17 -10.50 3.29
C VAL A 543 9.71 -10.97 1.93
N GLY A 544 11.02 -10.97 1.74
CA GLY A 544 11.68 -11.39 0.52
C GLY A 544 11.42 -12.84 0.15
N ALA A 545 11.31 -13.74 1.13
CA ALA A 545 10.94 -15.14 0.93
C ALA A 545 9.47 -15.31 0.49
N LEU A 546 8.59 -14.38 0.88
CA LEU A 546 7.16 -14.40 0.56
C LEU A 546 6.74 -13.40 -0.53
N ARG A 547 7.71 -12.74 -1.19
CA ARG A 547 7.46 -11.61 -2.10
C ARG A 547 6.38 -11.88 -3.15
N GLU A 548 6.38 -13.06 -3.77
CA GLU A 548 5.38 -13.43 -4.79
C GLU A 548 3.99 -13.65 -4.19
N GLU A 549 3.92 -14.27 -3.01
CA GLU A 549 2.65 -14.48 -2.31
C GLU A 549 2.06 -13.12 -1.88
N LEU A 550 2.87 -12.23 -1.30
CA LEU A 550 2.45 -10.90 -0.84
C LEU A 550 2.02 -9.99 -1.99
N ARG A 551 2.73 -10.05 -3.12
CA ARG A 551 2.40 -9.29 -4.33
C ARG A 551 0.96 -9.55 -4.77
N ILE A 552 0.54 -10.80 -4.77
CA ILE A 552 -0.81 -11.19 -5.18
C ILE A 552 -1.81 -11.29 -4.03
N ALA A 553 -1.39 -11.15 -2.77
CA ALA A 553 -2.28 -11.31 -1.64
C ALA A 553 -3.27 -10.14 -1.50
N ASP A 554 -4.33 -10.25 -0.70
CA ASP A 554 -5.08 -9.06 -0.28
C ASP A 554 -5.57 -9.22 1.16
N PRO A 555 -5.61 -8.14 1.96
CA PRO A 555 -6.15 -8.21 3.31
C PRO A 555 -7.63 -8.53 3.32
N THR A 556 -8.02 -9.47 4.17
CA THR A 556 -9.37 -10.04 4.20
C THR A 556 -10.22 -9.51 5.35
N GLY A 557 -9.61 -8.92 6.39
CA GLY A 557 -10.29 -8.55 7.63
C GLY A 557 -10.89 -9.75 8.38
N ALA A 558 -10.45 -10.97 8.05
CA ALA A 558 -11.02 -12.22 8.55
C ALA A 558 -10.27 -12.80 9.76
N ALA A 559 -9.42 -11.99 10.40
CA ALA A 559 -8.74 -12.32 11.65
C ALA A 559 -8.93 -11.23 12.72
N GLY A 560 -8.81 -11.61 13.99
CA GLY A 560 -9.00 -10.69 15.13
C GLY A 560 -8.76 -11.35 16.50
N THR A 561 -8.82 -10.56 17.57
CA THR A 561 -8.61 -10.98 18.97
C THR A 561 -9.90 -11.41 19.68
N SER A 562 -11.06 -11.27 19.04
CA SER A 562 -12.32 -11.75 19.61
C SER A 562 -13.21 -12.37 18.53
N MET A 563 -13.99 -13.36 18.93
CA MET A 563 -14.95 -14.09 18.10
C MET A 563 -16.07 -13.18 17.53
N HIS A 564 -16.22 -11.96 18.05
CA HIS A 564 -17.27 -11.03 17.65
C HIS A 564 -16.70 -9.88 16.82
N ARG A 565 -17.04 -9.97 15.53
CA ARG A 565 -17.03 -9.01 14.42
C ARG A 565 -17.60 -7.61 14.73
N ASP A 566 -17.39 -7.04 15.90
CA ASP A 566 -17.72 -5.64 16.14
C ASP A 566 -16.54 -4.74 15.75
N THR A 567 -16.16 -4.81 14.46
CA THR A 567 -15.14 -3.94 13.85
C THR A 567 -15.63 -2.48 13.73
N THR A 568 -16.82 -2.15 14.24
CA THR A 568 -17.42 -0.81 14.11
C THR A 568 -17.24 0.06 15.36
N SER A 569 -16.83 -0.49 16.51
CA SER A 569 -16.52 0.32 17.67
C SER A 569 -15.10 0.89 17.56
N ALA A 570 -14.95 1.98 16.81
CA ALA A 570 -13.74 2.79 16.65
C ALA A 570 -13.22 3.44 17.96
N GLY A 571 -13.53 2.88 19.13
CA GLY A 571 -13.18 3.44 20.45
C GLY A 571 -12.50 2.47 21.42
N SER A 572 -12.39 1.18 21.08
CA SER A 572 -11.62 0.20 21.87
C SER A 572 -10.37 -0.16 21.10
N GLN A 573 -9.25 0.52 21.36
CA GLN A 573 -7.97 0.14 20.79
C GLN A 573 -7.60 -1.26 21.29
N SER A 574 -7.62 -2.25 20.39
CA SER A 574 -7.09 -3.58 20.68
C SER A 574 -5.60 -3.45 20.99
N THR A 575 -5.14 -4.13 22.03
CA THR A 575 -3.72 -4.19 22.40
C THR A 575 -2.90 -4.94 21.36
N VAL A 576 -3.54 -5.78 20.54
CA VAL A 576 -2.91 -6.52 19.44
C VAL A 576 -3.66 -6.23 18.13
N LEU A 577 -2.92 -5.82 17.10
CA LEU A 577 -3.41 -5.76 15.72
C LEU A 577 -3.26 -7.13 15.09
N VAL A 578 -4.33 -7.60 14.42
CA VAL A 578 -4.32 -8.86 13.69
C VAL A 578 -4.90 -8.63 12.31
N GLU A 579 -4.20 -9.08 11.28
CA GLU A 579 -4.72 -9.06 9.92
C GLU A 579 -4.40 -10.39 9.21
N GLN A 580 -5.26 -10.74 8.25
CA GLN A 580 -5.13 -11.91 7.42
C GLN A 580 -5.05 -11.51 5.96
N LEU A 581 -3.92 -11.79 5.32
CA LEU A 581 -3.77 -11.64 3.87
C LEU A 581 -3.98 -12.98 3.18
N ARG A 582 -4.68 -12.97 2.05
CA ARG A 582 -4.93 -14.16 1.25
C ARG A 582 -4.21 -14.09 -0.08
N SER A 583 -3.27 -15.01 -0.34
CA SER A 583 -2.56 -15.16 -1.63
C SER A 583 -3.18 -16.27 -2.49
N ALA A 584 -2.47 -16.73 -3.54
CA ALA A 584 -2.86 -17.90 -4.32
C ALA A 584 -2.82 -19.21 -3.50
N ARG A 585 -1.73 -19.40 -2.74
CA ARG A 585 -1.36 -20.67 -2.10
C ARG A 585 -1.44 -20.63 -0.57
N ALA A 586 -1.63 -19.46 0.02
CA ALA A 586 -1.52 -19.27 1.46
C ALA A 586 -2.50 -18.25 2.05
N LEU A 587 -2.75 -18.40 3.35
CA LEU A 587 -3.21 -17.35 4.25
C LEU A 587 -2.04 -16.94 5.13
N HIS A 588 -1.81 -15.64 5.20
CA HIS A 588 -0.81 -15.00 6.04
C HIS A 588 -1.54 -14.35 7.21
N VAL A 589 -1.34 -14.85 8.42
CA VAL A 589 -1.91 -14.25 9.64
C VAL A 589 -0.80 -13.53 10.37
N ILE A 590 -0.91 -12.23 10.52
CA ILE A 590 0.09 -11.37 11.15
C ILE A 590 -0.52 -10.79 12.41
N ALA A 591 0.14 -11.00 13.56
CA ALA A 591 -0.21 -10.40 14.83
C ALA A 591 0.90 -9.45 15.28
N ILE A 592 0.51 -8.24 15.70
CA ILE A 592 1.43 -7.14 16.02
C ILE A 592 1.03 -6.56 17.38
N GLN A 593 1.98 -6.49 18.30
CA GLN A 593 1.82 -5.85 19.59
C GLN A 593 1.70 -4.34 19.41
N LEU A 594 0.66 -3.75 20.01
CA LEU A 594 0.43 -2.30 20.03
C LEU A 594 0.53 -1.72 21.43
N GLU A 595 0.42 -2.55 22.47
CA GLU A 595 0.51 -2.11 23.86
C GLU A 595 1.96 -1.93 24.31
N THR A 596 2.22 -0.83 25.01
CA THR A 596 3.56 -0.43 25.46
C THR A 596 3.58 -0.10 26.95
N ASP A 597 4.58 -0.61 27.66
CA ASP A 597 4.87 -0.24 29.05
C ASP A 597 5.53 1.15 29.15
N VAL A 598 6.28 1.52 28.10
CA VAL A 598 6.93 2.83 27.93
C VAL A 598 6.65 3.32 26.52
N ALA A 599 6.19 4.55 26.39
CA ALA A 599 6.04 5.23 25.11
C ALA A 599 6.65 6.63 25.21
N PRO A 600 7.28 7.14 24.14
CA PRO A 600 7.72 8.52 24.05
C PRO A 600 6.55 9.49 24.17
N THR A 601 6.86 10.68 24.68
CA THR A 601 6.03 11.87 24.56
C THR A 601 6.75 12.93 23.74
N ASP A 602 6.00 13.82 23.10
CA ASP A 602 6.56 14.95 22.35
C ASP A 602 7.52 15.80 23.20
N LEU A 603 7.24 15.96 24.50
CA LEU A 603 8.11 16.70 25.42
C LEU A 603 9.44 15.99 25.68
N GLU A 604 9.43 14.67 25.84
CA GLU A 604 10.66 13.88 26.01
C GLU A 604 11.51 13.96 24.74
N CYS A 605 10.87 13.90 23.58
CA CYS A 605 11.52 14.02 22.27
C CYS A 605 12.27 15.34 22.03
N ILE A 606 12.01 16.39 22.81
CA ILE A 606 12.82 17.62 22.77
C ILE A 606 14.20 17.42 23.42
N GLY A 607 14.30 16.60 24.48
CA GLY A 607 15.46 16.55 25.38
C GLY A 607 16.29 15.28 25.31
N SER A 608 15.66 14.13 25.09
CA SER A 608 16.30 12.82 24.95
C SER A 608 15.25 11.84 24.45
N ALA A 609 15.56 11.05 23.43
CA ALA A 609 14.58 10.09 22.93
C ALA A 609 14.38 8.92 23.91
N VAL A 610 13.13 8.47 23.97
CA VAL A 610 12.71 7.28 24.71
C VAL A 610 12.06 6.36 23.69
N PRO A 611 12.66 5.20 23.35
CA PRO A 611 12.01 4.26 22.46
C PRO A 611 10.78 3.64 23.13
N HIS A 612 9.85 3.12 22.33
CA HIS A 612 8.78 2.28 22.86
C HIS A 612 9.36 1.01 23.50
N VAL A 613 8.81 0.64 24.65
CA VAL A 613 9.01 -0.68 25.26
C VAL A 613 7.67 -1.39 25.25
N PHE A 614 7.55 -2.41 24.42
CA PHE A 614 6.30 -3.15 24.26
C PHE A 614 5.98 -4.00 25.48
N ALA A 615 4.71 -3.99 25.88
CA ALA A 615 4.21 -4.78 26.99
C ALA A 615 4.28 -6.28 26.66
N THR A 616 4.33 -7.11 27.69
CA THR A 616 4.12 -8.57 27.54
C THR A 616 2.63 -8.86 27.57
N THR A 617 2.09 -9.38 26.46
CA THR A 617 0.68 -9.71 26.31
C THR A 617 0.53 -11.17 25.91
N GLN A 618 -0.43 -11.86 26.52
CA GLN A 618 -0.94 -13.13 26.05
C GLN A 618 -2.38 -12.90 25.58
N THR A 619 -2.69 -13.31 24.35
CA THR A 619 -4.01 -13.12 23.78
C THR A 619 -4.43 -14.32 22.93
N ASP A 620 -5.74 -14.51 22.80
CA ASP A 620 -6.28 -15.49 21.87
C ASP A 620 -6.56 -14.82 20.53
N LEU A 621 -6.17 -15.45 19.45
CA LEU A 621 -6.43 -14.97 18.09
C LEU A 621 -7.40 -15.90 17.38
N TRP A 622 -8.13 -15.35 16.42
CA TRP A 622 -9.06 -16.09 15.57
C TRP A 622 -8.79 -15.71 14.13
N THR A 623 -8.79 -16.69 13.23
CA THR A 623 -8.74 -16.48 11.78
C THR A 623 -9.73 -17.42 11.09
N ARG A 624 -10.35 -16.96 10.01
CA ARG A 624 -11.26 -17.78 9.23
C ARG A 624 -10.59 -18.27 7.95
N VAL A 625 -10.64 -19.58 7.73
CA VAL A 625 -10.18 -20.19 6.47
C VAL A 625 -11.31 -20.11 5.45
N PRO A 626 -11.11 -19.43 4.29
CA PRO A 626 -12.11 -19.35 3.23
C PRO A 626 -12.62 -20.73 2.81
N ALA A 627 -13.88 -20.80 2.40
CA ALA A 627 -14.54 -22.06 2.00
C ALA A 627 -13.78 -22.79 0.89
N ASP A 628 -13.10 -22.04 0.03
CA ASP A 628 -12.44 -22.50 -1.18
C ASP A 628 -10.95 -22.81 -1.03
N MET A 629 -10.44 -22.82 0.19
CA MET A 629 -9.03 -23.05 0.45
C MET A 629 -8.86 -24.29 1.33
N ALA A 630 -8.02 -25.23 0.92
CA ALA A 630 -7.59 -26.29 1.83
C ALA A 630 -6.44 -25.75 2.72
N VAL A 631 -6.20 -26.40 3.86
CA VAL A 631 -5.03 -26.12 4.69
C VAL A 631 -4.46 -27.46 5.13
N SER A 632 -3.38 -27.88 4.48
CA SER A 632 -2.68 -29.11 4.80
C SER A 632 -1.62 -28.89 5.88
N GLU A 633 -1.06 -27.70 5.95
CA GLU A 633 0.05 -27.34 6.83
C GLU A 633 -0.15 -25.95 7.44
N VAL A 634 0.33 -25.81 8.68
CA VAL A 634 0.40 -24.53 9.39
C VAL A 634 1.77 -24.43 10.08
N PHE A 635 2.45 -23.30 9.90
CA PHE A 635 3.73 -23.02 10.53
C PHE A 635 3.86 -21.53 10.83
N GLU A 636 4.77 -21.17 11.74
CA GLU A 636 5.19 -19.80 11.97
C GLU A 636 6.42 -19.51 11.12
N LEU A 637 6.43 -18.37 10.42
CA LEU A 637 7.58 -17.89 9.69
C LEU A 637 8.42 -17.02 10.62
N THR A 638 9.70 -17.37 10.75
CA THR A 638 10.70 -16.60 11.50
C THR A 638 11.85 -16.19 10.59
N PRO A 639 12.73 -15.27 11.01
CA PRO A 639 13.93 -14.92 10.23
C PRO A 639 14.88 -16.09 9.97
N ASP A 640 14.82 -17.14 10.80
CA ASP A 640 15.66 -18.35 10.72
C ASP A 640 14.99 -19.48 9.92
N GLY A 641 13.73 -19.31 9.53
CA GLY A 641 12.97 -20.31 8.78
C GLY A 641 11.56 -20.57 9.31
N PRO A 642 10.80 -21.43 8.60
CA PRO A 642 9.54 -21.98 9.08
C PRO A 642 9.74 -22.87 10.31
N VAL A 643 9.04 -22.55 11.41
CA VAL A 643 9.03 -23.35 12.64
C VAL A 643 7.68 -24.03 12.84
N ASP A 644 7.72 -25.28 13.32
CA ASP A 644 6.51 -25.98 13.73
C ASP A 644 5.89 -25.25 14.92
N ILE A 645 4.58 -25.08 14.89
CA ILE A 645 3.84 -24.49 15.99
C ILE A 645 3.05 -25.56 16.75
N ALA A 646 3.05 -25.37 18.06
CA ALA A 646 2.11 -25.95 18.98
C ALA A 646 0.72 -25.38 18.69
N VAL A 647 -0.10 -26.08 17.90
CA VAL A 647 -1.51 -25.69 17.71
C VAL A 647 -2.34 -26.33 18.80
N ASP A 648 -2.31 -25.74 20.01
CA ASP A 648 -3.08 -26.18 21.16
C ASP A 648 -4.58 -26.14 20.82
N ALA A 649 -5.21 -27.31 20.82
CA ALA A 649 -6.65 -27.48 20.99
C ALA A 649 -7.55 -26.50 20.21
N LEU A 650 -7.52 -26.58 18.87
CA LEU A 650 -8.52 -25.91 18.04
C LEU A 650 -9.92 -26.46 18.36
N GLY A 651 -10.72 -25.67 19.06
CA GLY A 651 -12.16 -25.70 18.89
C GLY A 651 -12.46 -25.34 17.43
N ARG A 652 -12.42 -26.34 16.53
CA ARG A 652 -12.85 -26.18 15.15
C ARG A 652 -14.35 -26.05 15.16
N LEU A 653 -14.82 -24.82 15.22
CA LEU A 653 -16.19 -24.50 14.83
C LEU A 653 -16.13 -24.19 13.34
N ASP A 654 -16.47 -25.21 12.55
CA ASP A 654 -16.50 -25.17 11.08
C ASP A 654 -15.13 -25.00 10.39
N ARG A 655 -14.68 -23.75 10.22
CA ARG A 655 -13.47 -23.37 9.46
C ARG A 655 -12.70 -22.22 10.11
N GLU A 656 -12.90 -22.04 11.41
CA GLU A 656 -12.18 -21.06 12.20
C GLU A 656 -10.98 -21.72 12.89
N VAL A 657 -9.86 -21.01 12.90
CA VAL A 657 -8.63 -21.40 13.57
C VAL A 657 -8.43 -20.44 14.75
N HIS A 658 -8.42 -21.01 15.95
CA HIS A 658 -8.21 -20.35 17.24
C HIS A 658 -6.76 -20.57 17.70
N TRP A 659 -6.02 -19.48 17.86
CA TRP A 659 -4.65 -19.48 18.36
C TRP A 659 -4.69 -19.14 19.84
N GLN A 660 -4.35 -20.08 20.71
CA GLN A 660 -4.44 -19.91 22.16
C GLN A 660 -3.16 -19.29 22.71
N GLU A 661 -3.32 -18.38 23.68
CA GLU A 661 -2.22 -17.84 24.49
C GLU A 661 -1.03 -17.32 23.66
N VAL A 662 -1.32 -16.64 22.54
CA VAL A 662 -0.31 -16.03 21.68
C VAL A 662 0.45 -14.98 22.49
N GLY A 663 1.70 -15.30 22.82
CA GLY A 663 2.62 -14.43 23.53
C GLY A 663 3.30 -13.45 22.60
N LEU A 664 3.14 -12.15 22.88
CA LEU A 664 3.84 -11.04 22.24
C LEU A 664 4.54 -10.21 23.32
N ASP A 665 5.75 -9.76 23.04
CA ASP A 665 6.54 -8.93 23.96
C ASP A 665 7.53 -8.03 23.19
N ASN A 666 8.38 -7.30 23.90
CA ASN A 666 9.37 -6.43 23.27
C ASN A 666 10.44 -7.14 22.44
N THR A 667 10.70 -8.42 22.67
CA THR A 667 11.65 -9.23 21.88
C THR A 667 10.98 -9.89 20.68
N THR A 668 9.70 -10.23 20.81
CA THR A 668 8.86 -10.84 19.77
C THR A 668 7.57 -10.02 19.64
N PRO A 669 7.64 -8.77 19.12
CA PRO A 669 6.47 -7.90 19.02
C PRO A 669 5.57 -8.27 17.84
N VAL A 670 6.04 -9.15 16.96
CA VAL A 670 5.31 -9.63 15.79
C VAL A 670 5.40 -11.14 15.70
N ARG A 671 4.30 -11.77 15.29
CA ARG A 671 4.26 -13.17 14.85
C ARG A 671 3.57 -13.28 13.50
N TRP A 672 4.05 -14.21 12.68
CA TRP A 672 3.54 -14.44 11.34
C TRP A 672 3.31 -15.93 11.09
N TRP A 673 2.04 -16.32 11.00
CA TRP A 673 1.68 -17.68 10.62
C TRP A 673 1.30 -17.79 9.15
N VAL A 674 1.63 -18.94 8.56
CA VAL A 674 1.28 -19.31 7.19
C VAL A 674 0.42 -20.57 7.25
N LEU A 675 -0.77 -20.49 6.65
CA LEU A 675 -1.67 -21.64 6.45
C LEU A 675 -1.69 -21.93 4.95
N THR A 676 -1.33 -23.14 4.54
CA THR A 676 -1.21 -23.50 3.12
C THR A 676 -1.69 -24.91 2.82
N ASP A 677 -2.22 -25.11 1.62
CA ASP A 677 -2.45 -26.43 1.03
C ASP A 677 -1.32 -26.89 0.10
N ASP A 678 -0.34 -26.03 -0.17
CA ASP A 678 0.81 -26.37 -1.00
C ASP A 678 1.97 -26.92 -0.16
N PRO A 679 2.26 -28.23 -0.23
CA PRO A 679 3.34 -28.83 0.54
C PRO A 679 4.74 -28.38 0.11
N THR A 680 4.91 -27.72 -1.05
CA THR A 680 6.22 -27.23 -1.47
C THR A 680 6.57 -25.89 -0.85
N LEU A 681 5.57 -25.10 -0.43
CA LEU A 681 5.76 -23.72 0.03
C LEU A 681 6.73 -23.66 1.21
N ARG A 682 6.57 -24.51 2.23
CA ARG A 682 7.50 -24.53 3.38
C ARG A 682 8.95 -24.79 2.97
N THR A 683 9.16 -25.69 2.02
CA THR A 683 10.51 -26.03 1.52
C THR A 683 11.10 -24.87 0.73
N GLU A 684 10.30 -24.22 -0.11
CA GLU A 684 10.67 -23.01 -0.86
C GLU A 684 11.08 -21.88 0.08
N LEU A 685 10.30 -21.62 1.14
CA LEU A 685 10.61 -20.60 2.15
C LEU A 685 11.90 -20.92 2.91
N SER A 686 12.09 -22.17 3.29
CA SER A 686 13.33 -22.61 3.95
C SER A 686 14.55 -22.40 3.05
N ALA A 687 14.43 -22.69 1.76
CA ALA A 687 15.48 -22.47 0.78
C ALA A 687 15.75 -20.97 0.54
N ALA A 688 14.70 -20.15 0.45
CA ALA A 688 14.83 -18.71 0.25
C ALA A 688 15.49 -18.00 1.45
N LEU A 689 15.19 -18.45 2.67
CA LEU A 689 15.76 -17.89 3.90
C LEU A 689 17.18 -18.37 4.20
N SER A 690 17.58 -19.55 3.70
CA SER A 690 18.95 -20.09 3.89
C SER A 690 19.91 -19.76 2.74
N GLY A 691 19.40 -19.39 1.57
CA GLY A 691 20.19 -19.06 0.38
C GLY A 691 20.65 -17.59 0.30
N ARG A 692 20.36 -16.79 1.32
CA ARG A 692 20.79 -15.40 1.48
C ARG A 692 21.69 -15.34 2.71
#